data_AF-A0AAV1NCB7-F1
#
_entry.id   AF-A0AAV1NCB7-F1
#
_cell.length_a   1.000
_cell.length_b   1.000
_cell.length_c   1.000
_cell.angle_alpha   90.00
_cell.angle_beta   90.00
_cell.angle_gamma   90.00
#
_symmetry.space_group_name_H-M   'P 1'
#
loop_
_entity.id
_entity.type
_entity.pdbx_description
1 polymer ?
#
loop_
_entity_poly.entity_id
_entity_poly.type
_entity_poly.pdbx_seq_one_letter_code
_entity_poly.pdbx_strand_id
1 'polypeptide(L)'
;MPPLSPAVHSVSAAAASSAFLYSYCRCKTQKTIAFLWNNGAEHEQRHYPNSFQDQGMRVGDEAVAVETDSYPIIQLRRTDPTGELTEVVCLESDLQDGQMLEVEVGHHSVLVTRSDGKYSAIGNQCTHYGAPLSKGFISGTRVRCPWHGACFNVQTGDLEEFPGMDCLPCHKVQTRQRARHFSSDICCQFNLSFSLLKVRIQNSKVYVTVSKKNVGHEKRIKNMAAAMPGVTHTVLLVGGGAASLICAETLRQQNFGGRIIMVSRDELLPYDKTRLSKVMNVESDSIVLRRMEFYHQYDIEVWLRKEALAVDTDKKTVTFNDGSVQSYNQLLISTGCRAKGLDVPGMKLNNVKMLETPEDARQIHAACLGCNVVLVGTSFVGMEVASYLIDKAASVTVIGSSELPYQNTLGPEIGRVTMMMLSEKNIRFFMNDNVIEVKGVDGKVKEVVLKSGKVIPADVLIIGIGILPNSEFLRGSKIQMDSKNFVTVDKHMRTNVPDVYCGGDLATFPLAMAKNRMVNIGHWQMAQAHGRIAALNMLDKRTELNSVPFYWTVLLGKTMRYAGYGEGYTEIVMKGKVEERKFLAMYIKNDEVIAAVSLNFDPAVSAIAERFTSGKVITKKEAHVRMQVVWIQTVRHTVSVHVRTTPTCKQQIPQTHAAFWDI
;
A
#
# COMPACT_ATOMS: atom_id res chain seq x y z
N MET A 1 15.29 54.72 -4.71
CA MET A 1 15.28 55.91 -3.82
C MET A 1 15.02 57.15 -4.65
N PRO A 2 14.11 58.07 -4.27
CA PRO A 2 13.02 57.92 -3.32
C PRO A 2 11.62 58.20 -3.93
N PRO A 3 10.55 57.87 -3.17
CA PRO A 3 9.15 57.97 -3.57
C PRO A 3 8.39 59.11 -2.86
N LEU A 4 7.14 59.33 -3.26
CA LEU A 4 6.17 60.22 -2.61
C LEU A 4 5.24 59.43 -1.67
N SER A 5 5.10 59.96 -0.46
CA SER A 5 4.12 59.65 0.61
C SER A 5 2.69 60.11 0.20
N PRO A 6 1.57 59.76 0.89
CA PRO A 6 1.30 60.31 2.24
C PRO A 6 0.51 59.42 3.25
N ALA A 7 0.85 59.67 4.51
CA ALA A 7 -0.02 60.04 5.65
C ALA A 7 -0.89 59.02 6.42
N VAL A 8 -1.00 59.37 7.71
CA VAL A 8 -1.46 58.63 8.90
C VAL A 8 -2.57 59.42 9.63
N HIS A 9 -3.37 58.69 10.44
CA HIS A 9 -4.16 59.05 11.65
C HIS A 9 -5.69 59.18 11.44
N SER A 10 -6.59 58.67 12.30
CA SER A 10 -6.68 58.69 13.78
C SER A 10 -7.76 57.68 14.30
N VAL A 11 -7.54 56.86 15.35
CA VAL A 11 -7.91 56.96 16.80
C VAL A 11 -9.40 56.71 17.22
N SER A 12 -9.55 55.93 18.32
CA SER A 12 -10.66 55.81 19.33
C SER A 12 -11.69 54.67 19.14
N ALA A 13 -12.14 53.87 20.13
CA ALA A 13 -11.89 53.77 21.59
C ALA A 13 -12.58 52.51 22.24
N ALA A 14 -12.12 52.15 23.45
CA ALA A 14 -12.81 51.56 24.64
C ALA A 14 -13.47 50.15 24.58
N ALA A 15 -12.95 49.16 25.35
CA ALA A 15 -13.31 48.73 26.73
C ALA A 15 -14.47 47.69 26.75
N ALA A 16 -14.61 46.68 27.61
CA ALA A 16 -14.12 46.44 28.96
C ALA A 16 -14.14 44.93 29.33
N SER A 17 -13.42 44.62 30.40
CA SER A 17 -13.24 43.33 31.08
C SER A 17 -14.34 43.02 32.09
N SER A 18 -14.51 41.74 32.45
CA SER A 18 -14.93 41.36 33.82
C SER A 18 -14.58 39.91 34.14
N ALA A 19 -13.70 39.73 35.13
CA ALA A 19 -13.47 38.50 35.87
C ALA A 19 -14.18 38.61 37.24
N PHE A 20 -14.74 37.52 37.75
CA PHE A 20 -14.98 37.32 39.18
C PHE A 20 -14.82 35.85 39.55
N LEU A 21 -13.98 35.61 40.55
CA LEU A 21 -13.76 34.36 41.28
C LEU A 21 -14.91 34.08 42.25
N TYR A 22 -15.27 32.80 42.45
CA TYR A 22 -15.44 32.22 43.78
C TYR A 22 -15.28 30.69 43.74
N SER A 23 -14.45 30.21 44.66
CA SER A 23 -14.20 28.80 45.03
C SER A 23 -15.43 28.17 45.67
N TYR A 24 -15.74 26.90 45.36
CA TYR A 24 -16.07 25.88 46.37
C TYR A 24 -15.95 24.47 45.80
N CYS A 25 -15.21 23.63 46.54
CA CYS A 25 -14.96 22.22 46.30
C CYS A 25 -16.19 21.38 46.65
N ARG A 26 -16.62 20.44 45.78
CA ARG A 26 -17.13 19.12 46.20
C ARG A 26 -17.24 18.12 45.05
N CYS A 27 -16.61 16.97 45.28
CA CYS A 27 -16.59 15.75 44.51
C CYS A 27 -18.00 15.15 44.32
N LYS A 28 -18.34 14.69 43.10
CA LYS A 28 -18.96 13.37 42.85
C LYS A 28 -19.05 13.07 41.35
N THR A 29 -18.57 11.87 41.05
CA THR A 29 -18.55 11.12 39.79
C THR A 29 -19.93 10.90 39.16
N GLN A 30 -20.05 11.08 37.84
CA GLN A 30 -20.66 10.12 36.89
C GLN A 30 -20.54 10.66 35.46
N LYS A 31 -19.75 9.97 34.63
CA LYS A 31 -19.68 10.19 33.18
C LYS A 31 -20.75 9.32 32.51
N THR A 32 -21.72 9.96 31.87
CA THR A 32 -22.59 9.35 30.86
C THR A 32 -21.92 9.58 29.51
N ILE A 33 -21.44 8.51 28.87
CA ILE A 33 -20.96 8.54 27.48
C ILE A 33 -22.08 7.98 26.61
N ALA A 34 -22.66 8.86 25.79
CA ALA A 34 -23.48 8.48 24.65
C ALA A 34 -22.54 8.14 23.49
N PHE A 35 -22.59 6.90 23.01
CA PHE A 35 -22.00 6.50 21.73
C PHE A 35 -23.11 6.52 20.68
N LEU A 36 -22.98 7.44 19.72
CA LEU A 36 -23.72 7.44 18.46
C LEU A 36 -23.10 6.38 17.54
N TRP A 37 -23.91 5.38 17.20
CA TRP A 37 -23.65 4.39 16.16
C TRP A 37 -24.24 4.94 14.86
N ASN A 38 -23.42 5.11 13.83
CA ASN A 38 -23.90 5.42 12.48
C ASN A 38 -23.25 4.46 11.50
N ASN A 39 -23.90 3.32 11.27
CA ASN A 39 -23.60 2.38 10.18
C ASN A 39 -24.82 2.42 9.25
N GLY A 40 -24.71 3.15 8.15
CA GLY A 40 -25.63 3.06 7.02
C GLY A 40 -25.11 2.04 6.01
N ALA A 41 -25.69 0.84 6.02
CA ALA A 41 -25.67 -0.08 4.90
C ALA A 41 -27.14 -0.45 4.63
N GLU A 42 -27.71 0.18 3.60
CA GLU A 42 -29.03 -0.14 3.10
C GLU A 42 -28.99 -1.48 2.38
N HIS A 43 -29.73 -2.46 2.90
CA HIS A 43 -30.21 -3.59 2.12
C HIS A 43 -31.68 -3.80 2.48
N GLU A 44 -32.52 -3.71 1.46
CA GLU A 44 -33.97 -3.89 1.48
C GLU A 44 -34.40 -5.15 2.27
N GLN A 45 -35.36 -4.98 3.19
CA GLN A 45 -36.16 -6.09 3.67
C GLN A 45 -37.66 -5.75 3.66
N ARG A 46 -38.41 -6.68 3.09
CA ARG A 46 -39.87 -6.76 3.06
C ARG A 46 -40.42 -7.01 4.47
N HIS A 47 -41.55 -6.38 4.76
CA HIS A 47 -42.37 -6.54 5.96
C HIS A 47 -42.82 -8.00 6.23
N TYR A 48 -42.89 -8.41 7.51
CA TYR A 48 -44.12 -8.72 8.27
C TYR A 48 -43.78 -8.95 9.78
N PRO A 49 -44.71 -8.69 10.75
CA PRO A 49 -44.40 -8.54 12.18
C PRO A 49 -44.94 -9.67 13.09
N ASN A 50 -44.54 -9.62 14.38
CA ASN A 50 -45.23 -10.07 15.62
C ASN A 50 -44.28 -10.85 16.56
N SER A 51 -43.84 -10.23 17.67
CA SER A 51 -44.45 -10.24 19.03
C SER A 51 -44.03 -11.48 19.86
N PHE A 52 -43.39 -11.28 21.01
CA PHE A 52 -43.87 -11.72 22.33
C PHE A 52 -42.87 -11.40 23.45
N GLN A 53 -43.45 -11.00 24.58
CA GLN A 53 -42.92 -10.63 25.90
C GLN A 53 -42.22 -11.81 26.60
N ASP A 54 -41.10 -11.59 27.28
CA ASP A 54 -40.95 -11.33 28.74
C ASP A 54 -41.22 -12.54 29.64
N GLN A 55 -40.21 -12.95 30.41
CA GLN A 55 -40.27 -13.33 31.83
C GLN A 55 -38.99 -14.07 32.26
N GLY A 56 -38.40 -13.62 33.36
CA GLY A 56 -37.24 -14.23 34.00
C GLY A 56 -37.60 -15.28 35.05
N MET A 57 -36.63 -16.10 35.43
CA MET A 57 -36.58 -16.78 36.72
C MET A 57 -35.13 -17.09 37.12
N ARG A 58 -34.83 -16.84 38.40
CA ARG A 58 -33.59 -17.19 39.11
C ARG A 58 -33.71 -18.60 39.72
N VAL A 59 -32.58 -19.05 40.28
CA VAL A 59 -32.36 -20.17 41.24
C VAL A 59 -32.08 -21.50 40.51
N GLY A 60 -31.09 -22.31 40.87
CA GLY A 60 -30.10 -22.31 41.95
C GLY A 60 -29.14 -23.49 41.72
N ASP A 61 -28.03 -23.51 42.46
CA ASP A 61 -27.02 -24.57 42.41
C ASP A 61 -27.57 -25.89 43.00
N GLU A 62 -27.57 -26.96 42.21
CA GLU A 62 -27.53 -28.34 42.72
C GLU A 62 -26.50 -29.14 41.92
N ALA A 63 -25.46 -29.58 42.63
CA ALA A 63 -24.46 -30.51 42.12
C ALA A 63 -24.99 -31.94 42.26
N VAL A 64 -25.10 -32.66 41.14
CA VAL A 64 -25.26 -34.11 41.11
C VAL A 64 -23.97 -34.70 40.53
N ALA A 65 -23.23 -35.43 41.36
CA ALA A 65 -22.06 -36.19 40.95
C ALA A 65 -22.51 -37.46 40.23
N VAL A 66 -22.06 -37.64 38.98
CA VAL A 66 -22.09 -38.91 38.26
C VAL A 66 -20.65 -39.20 37.84
N GLU A 67 -20.03 -40.18 38.49
CA GLU A 67 -18.73 -40.73 38.09
C GLU A 67 -18.91 -41.48 36.77
N THR A 68 -18.22 -41.01 35.72
CA THR A 68 -17.93 -41.82 34.53
C THR A 68 -16.49 -41.58 34.11
N ASP A 69 -15.72 -42.66 34.04
CA ASP A 69 -14.34 -42.69 33.57
C ASP A 69 -14.23 -42.25 32.11
N SER A 70 -13.97 -40.97 31.89
CA SER A 70 -13.46 -40.45 30.63
C SER A 70 -12.78 -39.10 30.91
N TYR A 71 -11.45 -39.07 30.83
CA TYR A 71 -10.68 -37.83 31.00
C TYR A 71 -11.11 -36.80 29.94
N PRO A 72 -11.71 -35.66 30.32
CA PRO A 72 -11.94 -34.59 29.37
C PRO A 72 -10.61 -33.87 29.12
N ILE A 73 -10.30 -33.56 27.85
CA ILE A 73 -9.31 -32.54 27.54
C ILE A 73 -9.90 -31.21 28.01
N ILE A 74 -9.57 -30.81 29.24
CA ILE A 74 -9.90 -29.49 29.77
C ILE A 74 -9.18 -28.46 28.88
N GLN A 75 -9.94 -27.67 28.11
CA GLN A 75 -9.43 -26.42 27.52
C GLN A 75 -9.08 -25.48 28.68
N LEU A 76 -7.84 -25.52 29.15
CA LEU A 76 -7.33 -24.58 30.13
C LEU A 76 -7.21 -23.20 29.50
N ARG A 77 -8.32 -22.43 29.46
CA ARG A 77 -8.27 -20.97 29.31
C ARG A 77 -7.59 -20.39 30.54
N ARG A 78 -6.27 -20.29 30.51
CA ARG A 78 -5.53 -19.53 31.53
C ARG A 78 -5.51 -18.06 31.12
N THR A 79 -6.35 -17.27 31.76
CA THR A 79 -6.17 -15.82 31.81
C THR A 79 -5.02 -15.52 32.77
N ASP A 80 -3.87 -15.15 32.24
CA ASP A 80 -2.78 -14.58 33.04
C ASP A 80 -3.20 -13.15 33.46
N PRO A 81 -3.03 -12.73 34.73
CA PRO A 81 -3.25 -11.34 35.18
C PRO A 81 -2.49 -10.26 34.38
N THR A 82 -1.57 -10.65 33.49
CA THR A 82 -0.80 -9.77 32.60
C THR A 82 -1.58 -9.20 31.41
N GLY A 83 -2.81 -9.66 31.16
CA GLY A 83 -3.61 -9.20 30.00
C GLY A 83 -3.19 -9.86 28.68
N GLU A 84 -2.60 -11.04 28.73
CA GLU A 84 -2.26 -11.86 27.56
C GLU A 84 -3.27 -13.02 27.37
N LEU A 85 -3.50 -13.43 26.13
CA LEU A 85 -4.32 -14.59 25.76
C LEU A 85 -3.42 -15.62 25.07
N THR A 86 -3.35 -16.84 25.58
CA THR A 86 -2.55 -17.92 25.01
C THR A 86 -3.44 -19.08 24.59
N GLU A 87 -3.34 -19.50 23.33
CA GLU A 87 -4.14 -20.60 22.77
C GLU A 87 -3.26 -21.61 22.04
N VAL A 88 -3.73 -22.87 22.01
CA VAL A 88 -3.14 -23.92 21.18
C VAL A 88 -3.63 -23.74 19.77
N VAL A 89 -2.72 -23.59 18.82
CA VAL A 89 -3.04 -23.23 17.43
C VAL A 89 -2.88 -24.38 16.44
N CYS A 90 -1.93 -25.29 16.68
CA CYS A 90 -1.74 -26.51 15.88
C CYS A 90 -0.84 -27.52 16.60
N LEU A 91 -0.68 -28.72 16.06
CA LEU A 91 0.38 -29.66 16.44
C LEU A 91 1.65 -29.40 15.63
N GLU A 92 2.80 -29.83 16.14
CA GLU A 92 4.09 -29.70 15.42
C GLU A 92 4.10 -30.48 14.08
N SER A 93 3.28 -31.53 13.96
CA SER A 93 3.10 -32.31 12.74
C SER A 93 2.33 -31.57 11.65
N ASP A 94 1.56 -30.55 12.02
CA ASP A 94 0.59 -29.91 11.13
C ASP A 94 1.23 -28.83 10.25
N LEU A 95 2.47 -28.43 10.58
CA LEU A 95 3.20 -27.39 9.85
C LEU A 95 4.64 -27.83 9.56
N GLN A 96 4.92 -28.08 8.29
CA GLN A 96 6.26 -28.41 7.81
C GLN A 96 7.07 -27.15 7.53
N ASP A 97 8.38 -27.30 7.39
CA ASP A 97 9.25 -26.16 7.09
C ASP A 97 8.92 -25.56 5.72
N GLY A 98 8.94 -24.22 5.62
CA GLY A 98 8.49 -23.48 4.45
C GLY A 98 6.97 -23.38 4.32
N GLN A 99 6.19 -23.77 5.33
CA GLN A 99 4.73 -23.64 5.33
C GLN A 99 4.23 -22.54 6.27
N MET A 100 3.00 -22.13 6.03
CA MET A 100 2.30 -21.11 6.81
C MET A 100 0.85 -21.52 7.07
N LEU A 101 0.34 -21.13 8.23
CA LEU A 101 -0.96 -21.49 8.75
C LEU A 101 -1.65 -20.25 9.33
N GLU A 102 -2.85 -19.98 8.83
CA GLU A 102 -3.74 -18.98 9.44
C GLU A 102 -4.49 -19.61 10.61
N VAL A 103 -4.47 -18.91 11.75
CA VAL A 103 -5.22 -19.26 12.95
C VAL A 103 -5.88 -18.03 13.55
N GLU A 104 -7.01 -18.24 14.23
CA GLU A 104 -7.64 -17.23 15.05
C GLU A 104 -7.22 -17.43 16.51
N VAL A 105 -6.75 -16.36 17.16
CA VAL A 105 -6.45 -16.36 18.60
C VAL A 105 -7.23 -15.21 19.23
N GLY A 106 -8.30 -15.53 19.96
CA GLY A 106 -9.29 -14.54 20.37
C GLY A 106 -10.01 -13.89 19.18
N HIS A 107 -9.74 -12.61 18.92
CA HIS A 107 -10.27 -11.86 17.75
C HIS A 107 -9.18 -11.47 16.74
N HIS A 108 -8.01 -12.13 16.80
CA HIS A 108 -6.88 -11.84 15.95
C HIS A 108 -6.66 -12.92 14.90
N SER A 109 -6.57 -12.52 13.62
CA SER A 109 -6.04 -13.38 12.56
C SER A 109 -4.51 -13.37 12.62
N VAL A 110 -3.93 -14.51 12.97
CA VAL A 110 -2.49 -14.71 13.16
C VAL A 110 -1.96 -15.68 12.11
N LEU A 111 -0.81 -15.35 11.52
CA LEU A 111 -0.09 -16.22 10.60
C LEU A 111 1.04 -16.92 11.36
N VAL A 112 0.91 -18.23 11.55
CA VAL A 112 1.94 -19.10 12.10
C VAL A 112 2.77 -19.64 10.95
N THR A 113 4.08 -19.49 11.00
CA THR A 113 5.01 -19.96 9.95
C THR A 113 6.05 -20.87 10.55
N ARG A 114 6.54 -21.84 9.79
CA ARG A 114 7.74 -22.60 10.13
C ARG A 114 8.80 -22.37 9.05
N SER A 115 9.94 -21.80 9.44
CA SER A 115 11.08 -21.57 8.55
C SER A 115 12.37 -21.92 9.28
N ASP A 116 13.27 -22.64 8.61
CA ASP A 116 14.54 -23.10 9.15
C ASP A 116 14.38 -23.83 10.50
N GLY A 117 13.31 -24.63 10.60
CA GLY A 117 12.96 -25.39 11.81
C GLY A 117 12.36 -24.55 12.94
N LYS A 118 12.23 -23.23 12.78
CA LYS A 118 11.71 -22.31 13.80
C LYS A 118 10.28 -21.89 13.49
N TYR A 119 9.44 -21.94 14.53
CA TYR A 119 8.08 -21.42 14.45
C TYR A 119 8.07 -19.93 14.79
N SER A 120 7.30 -19.15 14.02
CA SER A 120 7.07 -17.73 14.25
C SER A 120 5.59 -17.41 14.07
N ALA A 121 5.10 -16.34 14.71
CA ALA A 121 3.72 -15.90 14.59
C ALA A 121 3.67 -14.39 14.45
N ILE A 122 3.04 -13.94 13.38
CA ILE A 122 2.90 -12.52 13.02
C ILE A 122 1.43 -12.24 12.68
N GLY A 123 1.04 -10.97 12.61
CA GLY A 123 -0.27 -10.59 12.09
C GLY A 123 -0.47 -11.14 10.68
N ASN A 124 -1.65 -11.69 10.39
CA ASN A 124 -1.93 -12.27 9.07
C ASN A 124 -2.35 -11.22 8.02
N GLN A 125 -2.68 -10.00 8.42
CA GLN A 125 -3.12 -8.97 7.49
C GLN A 125 -1.96 -8.09 7.04
N CYS A 126 -1.77 -7.98 5.72
CA CYS A 126 -0.80 -7.08 5.13
C CYS A 126 -1.10 -5.63 5.55
N THR A 127 -0.11 -4.93 6.10
CA THR A 127 -0.26 -3.54 6.57
C THR A 127 -0.53 -2.49 5.49
N HIS A 128 -0.39 -2.87 4.20
CA HIS A 128 -0.78 -2.03 3.07
C HIS A 128 -2.31 -1.92 2.98
N TYR A 129 -3.00 -2.90 2.39
CA TYR A 129 -4.46 -2.92 2.20
C TYR A 129 -5.14 -4.20 2.77
N GLY A 130 -4.61 -4.79 3.84
CA GLY A 130 -5.29 -5.84 4.60
C GLY A 130 -5.32 -7.24 3.95
N ALA A 131 -4.55 -7.46 2.88
CA ALA A 131 -4.50 -8.77 2.22
C ALA A 131 -4.09 -9.88 3.21
N PRO A 132 -4.78 -11.03 3.24
CA PRO A 132 -4.37 -12.17 4.06
C PRO A 132 -3.05 -12.75 3.53
N LEU A 133 -2.00 -12.67 4.35
CA LEU A 133 -0.65 -13.15 4.05
C LEU A 133 -0.61 -14.68 3.97
N SER A 134 -1.53 -15.38 4.64
CA SER A 134 -1.81 -16.81 4.48
C SER A 134 -2.14 -17.22 3.04
N LYS A 135 -2.61 -16.29 2.20
CA LYS A 135 -2.84 -16.49 0.76
C LYS A 135 -1.66 -16.04 -0.10
N GLY A 136 -0.59 -15.55 0.52
CA GLY A 136 0.65 -15.07 -0.09
C GLY A 136 1.62 -16.18 -0.44
N PHE A 137 2.91 -15.82 -0.46
CA PHE A 137 3.99 -16.77 -0.71
C PHE A 137 5.11 -16.59 0.33
N ILE A 138 5.54 -17.69 0.94
CA ILE A 138 6.66 -17.72 1.90
C ILE A 138 7.91 -18.31 1.23
N SER A 139 9.06 -17.66 1.42
CA SER A 139 10.37 -18.12 0.97
C SER A 139 11.40 -17.85 2.06
N GLY A 140 11.89 -18.91 2.73
CA GLY A 140 12.68 -18.78 3.94
C GLY A 140 11.95 -17.92 4.97
N THR A 141 12.63 -16.89 5.48
CA THR A 141 12.09 -15.98 6.50
C THR A 141 11.20 -14.87 5.95
N ARG A 142 10.84 -14.91 4.67
CA ARG A 142 10.13 -13.83 3.98
C ARG A 142 8.75 -14.26 3.55
N VAL A 143 7.72 -13.49 3.91
CA VAL A 143 6.36 -13.66 3.40
C VAL A 143 5.99 -12.47 2.52
N ARG A 144 5.61 -12.76 1.26
CA ARG A 144 5.18 -11.76 0.30
C ARG A 144 3.66 -11.76 0.14
N CYS A 145 3.08 -10.57 0.28
CA CYS A 145 1.66 -10.30 0.15
C CYS A 145 1.16 -10.65 -1.27
N PRO A 146 0.05 -11.41 -1.38
CA PRO A 146 -0.48 -11.84 -2.67
C PRO A 146 -1.06 -10.70 -3.50
N TRP A 147 -1.47 -9.59 -2.86
CA TRP A 147 -2.18 -8.52 -3.56
C TRP A 147 -1.25 -7.49 -4.19
N HIS A 148 -0.30 -6.98 -3.41
CA HIS A 148 0.48 -5.80 -3.77
C HIS A 148 2.00 -6.01 -3.64
N GLY A 149 2.44 -7.22 -3.25
CA GLY A 149 3.85 -7.56 -3.24
C GLY A 149 4.65 -7.07 -2.03
N ALA A 150 4.03 -6.43 -1.04
CA ALA A 150 4.70 -6.05 0.22
C ALA A 150 5.30 -7.30 0.88
N CYS A 151 6.53 -7.20 1.37
CA CYS A 151 7.26 -8.32 1.94
C CYS A 151 7.59 -8.05 3.41
N PHE A 152 7.40 -9.07 4.24
CA PHE A 152 7.65 -8.99 5.67
C PHE A 152 8.54 -10.15 6.13
N ASN A 153 9.36 -9.86 7.12
CA ASN A 153 10.12 -10.89 7.83
C ASN A 153 9.19 -11.66 8.78
N VAL A 154 9.06 -12.97 8.62
CA VAL A 154 8.14 -13.79 9.43
C VAL A 154 8.57 -13.94 10.88
N GLN A 155 9.85 -13.72 11.19
CA GLN A 155 10.39 -13.84 12.55
C GLN A 155 10.26 -12.54 13.34
N THR A 156 10.47 -11.40 12.69
CA THR A 156 10.49 -10.07 13.32
C THR A 156 9.27 -9.22 13.00
N GLY A 157 8.43 -9.63 12.04
CA GLY A 157 7.31 -8.86 11.52
C GLY A 157 7.71 -7.59 10.77
N ASP A 158 9.00 -7.31 10.63
CA ASP A 158 9.48 -6.09 10.00
C ASP A 158 9.14 -6.07 8.51
N LEU A 159 8.74 -4.90 8.01
CA LEU A 159 8.58 -4.65 6.58
C LEU A 159 9.95 -4.68 5.90
N GLU A 160 10.15 -5.63 4.99
CA GLU A 160 11.40 -5.78 4.23
C GLU A 160 11.31 -5.15 2.84
N GLU A 161 10.13 -5.21 2.22
CA GLU A 161 9.83 -4.56 0.94
C GLU A 161 8.45 -3.91 0.92
N PHE A 162 8.40 -2.77 0.25
CA PHE A 162 7.22 -1.96 -0.01
C PHE A 162 6.21 -2.69 -0.92
N PRO A 163 4.91 -2.30 -0.98
CA PRO A 163 4.36 -0.97 -0.71
C PRO A 163 3.83 -0.66 0.70
N GLY A 164 3.95 -1.57 1.67
CA GLY A 164 3.52 -1.31 3.05
C GLY A 164 4.23 -0.10 3.69
N MET A 165 3.65 0.45 4.75
CA MET A 165 4.26 1.52 5.56
C MET A 165 4.68 1.01 6.94
N ASP A 166 3.88 0.13 7.52
CA ASP A 166 4.05 -0.37 8.87
C ASP A 166 4.52 -1.82 8.87
N CYS A 167 5.17 -2.22 9.96
CA CYS A 167 5.51 -3.60 10.23
C CYS A 167 4.30 -4.36 10.76
N LEU A 168 4.36 -5.69 10.73
CA LEU A 168 3.35 -6.55 11.33
C LEU A 168 3.55 -6.63 12.86
N PRO A 169 2.46 -6.81 13.62
CA PRO A 169 2.58 -7.22 15.02
C PRO A 169 3.22 -8.62 15.08
N CYS A 170 4.07 -8.83 16.09
CA CYS A 170 4.66 -10.13 16.38
C CYS A 170 4.03 -10.72 17.63
N HIS A 171 3.79 -12.02 17.58
CA HIS A 171 3.22 -12.78 18.66
C HIS A 171 4.25 -13.79 19.16
N LYS A 172 4.18 -14.10 20.46
CA LYS A 172 5.15 -15.03 21.07
C LYS A 172 4.85 -16.46 20.60
N VAL A 173 5.88 -17.19 20.19
CA VAL A 173 5.81 -18.60 19.77
C VAL A 173 6.85 -19.44 20.51
N GLN A 174 6.49 -20.68 20.86
CA GLN A 174 7.34 -21.59 21.63
C GLN A 174 7.30 -23.01 21.02
N THR A 175 8.46 -23.68 20.90
CA THR A 175 8.60 -25.13 20.55
C THR A 175 9.80 -25.78 21.28
N ARG A 176 9.68 -27.03 21.76
CA ARG A 176 10.82 -27.89 22.15
C ARG A 176 10.49 -29.39 22.03
N GLN A 177 11.42 -30.16 21.46
CA GLN A 177 11.45 -31.63 21.50
C GLN A 177 12.05 -32.16 22.81
N ARG A 178 11.67 -33.39 23.15
CA ARG A 178 12.01 -34.14 24.35
C ARG A 178 13.54 -34.27 24.51
N ALA A 179 14.17 -33.51 25.40
CA ALA A 179 15.57 -33.76 25.78
C ALA A 179 15.63 -34.92 26.79
N ARG A 180 16.20 -36.07 26.40
CA ARG A 180 16.96 -36.86 27.37
C ARG A 180 18.19 -36.01 27.71
N HIS A 181 18.35 -35.72 29.00
CA HIS A 181 19.46 -35.03 29.66
C HIS A 181 20.70 -34.79 28.80
N PHE A 182 21.13 -33.53 28.67
CA PHE A 182 22.49 -33.09 29.01
C PHE A 182 22.49 -31.57 29.23
N SER A 183 23.10 -31.15 30.34
CA SER A 183 23.35 -29.76 30.72
C SER A 183 24.59 -29.23 30.01
N SER A 184 24.51 -28.03 29.42
CA SER A 184 25.45 -26.91 29.64
C SER A 184 25.16 -25.77 28.66
N ASP A 185 25.58 -24.58 29.07
CA ASP A 185 25.16 -23.25 28.68
C ASP A 185 25.42 -22.84 27.23
N ILE A 186 24.49 -22.08 26.63
CA ILE A 186 24.83 -20.97 25.73
C ILE A 186 23.91 -19.79 26.03
N CYS A 187 24.54 -18.72 26.52
CA CYS A 187 24.02 -17.40 26.81
C CYS A 187 24.11 -16.53 25.54
N CYS A 188 23.03 -15.87 25.16
CA CYS A 188 23.09 -14.68 24.30
C CYS A 188 22.49 -13.51 25.08
N GLN A 189 23.36 -12.74 25.73
CA GLN A 189 23.06 -11.42 26.24
C GLN A 189 22.85 -10.46 25.06
N PHE A 190 21.67 -9.85 24.97
CA PHE A 190 21.53 -8.50 24.44
C PHE A 190 20.64 -7.72 25.41
N ASN A 191 21.26 -6.75 26.08
CA ASN A 191 20.61 -5.75 26.92
C ASN A 191 19.78 -4.81 26.05
N LEU A 192 18.45 -4.89 26.12
CA LEU A 192 17.52 -3.80 25.84
C LEU A 192 16.23 -4.10 26.63
N SER A 193 15.79 -3.16 27.47
CA SER A 193 14.66 -3.33 28.37
C SER A 193 13.34 -3.53 27.60
N PHE A 194 12.96 -4.79 27.39
CA PHE A 194 11.58 -5.17 27.12
C PHE A 194 11.18 -6.26 28.12
N SER A 195 9.97 -6.13 28.65
CA SER A 195 9.33 -7.03 29.61
C SER A 195 9.64 -8.51 29.30
N LEU A 196 10.39 -9.11 30.21
CA LEU A 196 11.01 -10.42 30.10
C LEU A 196 10.02 -11.57 29.87
N LEU A 197 10.44 -12.42 28.94
CA LEU A 197 9.94 -13.73 28.54
C LEU A 197 9.62 -14.69 29.70
N LYS A 198 8.48 -15.41 29.64
CA LYS A 198 8.23 -16.66 30.38
C LYS A 198 7.33 -17.63 29.55
N VAL A 199 7.67 -18.93 29.57
CA VAL A 199 7.28 -19.99 28.60
C VAL A 199 6.59 -21.17 29.30
N ARG A 200 5.59 -21.83 28.66
CA ARG A 200 5.07 -23.17 29.08
C ARG A 200 4.27 -23.88 27.95
N ILE A 201 4.60 -25.15 27.66
CA ILE A 201 3.94 -26.05 26.67
C ILE A 201 3.85 -27.49 27.22
N GLN A 202 2.80 -28.23 26.82
CA GLN A 202 2.48 -29.61 27.21
C GLN A 202 2.05 -30.43 25.96
N ASN A 203 2.64 -31.61 25.71
CA ASN A 203 2.20 -32.63 24.74
C ASN A 203 2.09 -32.24 23.23
N SER A 204 3.18 -31.85 22.56
CA SER A 204 3.25 -31.68 21.08
C SER A 204 2.34 -30.62 20.45
N LYS A 205 1.90 -29.65 21.24
CA LYS A 205 1.02 -28.54 20.83
C LYS A 205 1.82 -27.25 20.66
N VAL A 206 1.55 -26.48 19.61
CA VAL A 206 2.07 -25.14 19.36
C VAL A 206 1.13 -24.13 20.01
N TYR A 207 1.70 -23.21 20.79
CA TYR A 207 0.95 -22.17 21.50
C TYR A 207 1.33 -20.80 20.98
N VAL A 208 0.33 -19.95 20.79
CA VAL A 208 0.50 -18.54 20.43
C VAL A 208 -0.08 -17.68 21.52
N THR A 209 0.68 -16.67 21.93
CA THR A 209 0.24 -15.66 22.90
C THR A 209 0.08 -14.30 22.25
N VAL A 210 -1.12 -13.73 22.37
CA VAL A 210 -1.47 -12.37 21.92
C VAL A 210 -1.73 -11.45 23.11
N SER A 211 -1.37 -10.17 22.99
CA SER A 211 -1.67 -9.18 24.04
C SER A 211 -3.09 -8.64 23.86
N LYS A 212 -3.89 -8.60 24.93
CA LYS A 212 -5.23 -7.99 24.91
C LYS A 212 -5.19 -6.47 24.69
N LYS A 213 -4.05 -5.81 24.96
CA LYS A 213 -3.87 -4.38 24.67
C LYS A 213 -3.74 -4.10 23.17
N ASN A 214 -3.42 -5.12 22.38
CA ASN A 214 -3.24 -5.00 20.94
C ASN A 214 -4.48 -5.45 20.14
N VAL A 215 -5.62 -5.70 20.79
CA VAL A 215 -6.88 -6.10 20.12
C VAL A 215 -7.26 -5.07 19.07
N GLY A 216 -7.26 -5.49 17.79
CA GLY A 216 -7.50 -4.61 16.64
C GLY A 216 -6.28 -3.86 16.07
N HIS A 217 -5.10 -3.96 16.69
CA HIS A 217 -3.86 -3.36 16.15
C HIS A 217 -3.20 -4.29 15.13
N GLU A 218 -3.55 -4.09 13.86
CA GLU A 218 -3.01 -4.84 12.71
C GLU A 218 -1.65 -4.31 12.22
N LYS A 219 -1.20 -3.17 12.76
CA LYS A 219 0.00 -2.46 12.28
C LYS A 219 0.91 -2.07 13.45
N ARG A 220 2.22 -2.13 13.22
CA ARG A 220 3.28 -1.73 14.15
C ARG A 220 4.22 -0.74 13.47
N ILE A 221 4.31 0.47 14.00
CA ILE A 221 5.34 1.43 13.58
C ILE A 221 6.70 0.91 14.09
N LYS A 222 7.71 0.90 13.22
CA LYS A 222 9.07 0.53 13.61
C LYS A 222 9.64 1.59 14.54
N ASN A 223 10.43 1.19 15.54
CA ASN A 223 11.02 2.12 16.49
C ASN A 223 11.79 3.23 15.76
N MET A 224 11.57 4.47 16.19
CA MET A 224 12.14 5.67 15.60
C MET A 224 12.61 6.60 16.73
N ALA A 225 13.77 7.23 16.52
CA ALA A 225 14.23 8.32 17.36
C ALA A 225 13.54 9.64 16.99
N ALA A 226 13.72 10.65 17.83
CA ALA A 226 13.38 12.05 17.56
C ALA A 226 14.67 12.86 17.35
N ALA A 227 14.58 14.18 17.21
CA ALA A 227 15.77 15.02 17.10
C ALA A 227 16.56 15.01 18.42
N MET A 228 17.88 15.07 18.33
CA MET A 228 18.79 15.13 19.49
C MET A 228 19.34 16.55 19.63
N PRO A 229 19.21 17.20 20.81
CA PRO A 229 19.81 18.50 21.06
C PRO A 229 21.31 18.52 20.75
N GLY A 230 21.76 19.58 20.07
CA GLY A 230 23.17 19.76 19.69
C GLY A 230 23.59 19.14 18.36
N VAL A 231 22.77 18.28 17.74
CA VAL A 231 23.02 17.79 16.37
C VAL A 231 22.45 18.78 15.37
N THR A 232 23.33 19.50 14.67
CA THR A 232 22.94 20.59 13.73
C THR A 232 22.81 20.15 12.28
N HIS A 233 23.12 18.88 11.97
CA HIS A 233 23.02 18.34 10.60
C HIS A 233 21.58 18.41 10.10
N THR A 234 21.37 19.05 8.95
CA THR A 234 20.06 19.24 8.33
C THR A 234 19.95 18.42 7.06
N VAL A 235 18.95 17.55 7.01
CA VAL A 235 18.53 16.85 5.80
C VAL A 235 17.28 17.53 5.25
N LEU A 236 17.37 18.00 4.00
CA LEU A 236 16.26 18.63 3.29
C LEU A 236 15.70 17.64 2.26
N LEU A 237 14.39 17.40 2.31
CA LEU A 237 13.66 16.49 1.42
C LEU A 237 12.70 17.31 0.57
N VAL A 238 13.00 17.50 -0.71
CA VAL A 238 12.19 18.27 -1.65
C VAL A 238 11.21 17.34 -2.38
N GLY A 239 9.92 17.48 -2.08
CA GLY A 239 8.82 16.64 -2.56
C GLY A 239 8.08 15.97 -1.39
N GLY A 240 6.75 16.08 -1.34
CA GLY A 240 5.88 15.48 -0.30
C GLY A 240 5.40 14.06 -0.61
N GLY A 241 6.12 13.30 -1.43
CA GLY A 241 5.71 11.96 -1.89
C GLY A 241 6.21 10.81 -1.02
N ALA A 242 5.93 9.59 -1.46
CA ALA A 242 6.31 8.35 -0.77
C ALA A 242 7.83 8.21 -0.54
N ALA A 243 8.66 8.70 -1.47
CA ALA A 243 10.12 8.67 -1.34
C ALA A 243 10.61 9.50 -0.15
N SER A 244 10.18 10.76 -0.03
CA SER A 244 10.54 11.62 1.11
C SER A 244 10.01 11.08 2.43
N LEU A 245 8.75 10.60 2.46
CA LEU A 245 8.19 10.03 3.69
C LEU A 245 9.02 8.85 4.19
N ILE A 246 9.31 7.89 3.32
CA ILE A 246 10.13 6.74 3.69
C ILE A 246 11.57 7.12 4.01
N CYS A 247 12.13 8.13 3.34
CA CYS A 247 13.46 8.65 3.68
C CYS A 247 13.48 9.20 5.12
N ALA A 248 12.51 10.06 5.47
CA ALA A 248 12.39 10.64 6.81
C ALA A 248 12.20 9.56 7.89
N GLU A 249 11.27 8.61 7.66
CA GLU A 249 11.05 7.49 8.59
C GLU A 249 12.33 6.64 8.73
N THR A 250 13.00 6.31 7.63
CA THR A 250 14.22 5.50 7.66
C THR A 250 15.34 6.20 8.42
N LEU A 251 15.53 7.51 8.24
CA LEU A 251 16.51 8.29 9.01
C LEU A 251 16.23 8.19 10.51
N ARG A 252 14.97 8.38 10.94
CA ARG A 252 14.58 8.25 12.36
C ARG A 252 14.70 6.82 12.87
N GLN A 253 14.40 5.81 12.05
CA GLN A 253 14.60 4.39 12.39
C GLN A 253 16.08 4.03 12.57
N GLN A 254 16.97 4.79 11.95
CA GLN A 254 18.42 4.64 12.08
C GLN A 254 19.03 5.60 13.12
N ASN A 255 18.21 6.18 14.00
CA ASN A 255 18.61 7.10 15.07
C ASN A 255 19.34 8.36 14.57
N PHE A 256 19.04 8.83 13.36
CA PHE A 256 19.52 10.14 12.91
C PHE A 256 18.93 11.22 13.83
N GLY A 257 19.79 11.92 14.56
CA GLY A 257 19.38 12.94 15.54
C GLY A 257 19.31 14.36 15.00
N GLY A 258 19.67 14.60 13.74
CA GLY A 258 19.65 15.94 13.16
C GLY A 258 18.26 16.42 12.75
N ARG A 259 18.21 17.59 12.12
CA ARG A 259 16.98 18.21 11.62
C ARG A 259 16.55 17.56 10.30
N ILE A 260 15.27 17.23 10.16
CA ILE A 260 14.68 16.73 8.91
C ILE A 260 13.58 17.71 8.49
N ILE A 261 13.69 18.22 7.28
CA ILE A 261 12.71 19.14 6.69
C ILE A 261 12.18 18.52 5.41
N MET A 262 10.88 18.21 5.37
CA MET A 262 10.18 17.81 4.16
C MET A 262 9.41 19.00 3.59
N VAL A 263 9.63 19.30 2.32
CA VAL A 263 9.00 20.44 1.65
C VAL A 263 8.13 19.95 0.50
N SER A 264 6.89 20.43 0.42
CA SER A 264 5.95 20.08 -0.62
C SER A 264 5.22 21.32 -1.14
N ARG A 265 5.02 21.38 -2.45
CA ARG A 265 4.11 22.36 -3.07
C ARG A 265 2.64 22.05 -2.77
N ASP A 266 2.36 20.80 -2.41
CA ASP A 266 1.00 20.34 -2.15
C ASP A 266 0.45 20.97 -0.86
N GLU A 267 -0.88 21.10 -0.79
CA GLU A 267 -1.57 21.59 0.40
C GLU A 267 -1.78 20.50 1.46
N LEU A 268 -1.68 19.24 1.07
CA LEU A 268 -1.91 18.08 1.94
C LEU A 268 -0.58 17.48 2.41
N LEU A 269 -0.63 16.87 3.60
CA LEU A 269 0.40 15.95 4.06
C LEU A 269 0.61 14.80 3.05
N PRO A 270 1.77 14.13 3.06
CA PRO A 270 2.03 12.98 2.20
C PRO A 270 0.87 11.98 2.18
N TYR A 271 0.39 11.67 0.97
CA TYR A 271 -0.84 10.91 0.74
C TYR A 271 -0.65 9.80 -0.30
N ASP A 272 -1.54 8.81 -0.29
CA ASP A 272 -1.56 7.68 -1.20
C ASP A 272 -2.08 8.08 -2.59
N LYS A 273 -1.16 8.31 -3.52
CA LYS A 273 -1.49 8.65 -4.92
C LYS A 273 -2.18 7.50 -5.67
N THR A 274 -2.02 6.25 -5.25
CA THR A 274 -2.58 5.09 -5.97
C THR A 274 -4.10 4.99 -5.86
N ARG A 275 -4.68 5.72 -4.88
CA ARG A 275 -6.13 5.84 -4.66
C ARG A 275 -6.82 6.72 -5.69
N LEU A 276 -6.11 7.71 -6.26
CA LEU A 276 -6.71 8.81 -7.04
C LEU A 276 -7.39 8.37 -8.34
N SER A 277 -7.00 7.24 -8.91
CA SER A 277 -7.59 6.66 -10.13
C SER A 277 -8.55 5.51 -9.86
N LYS A 278 -8.66 5.06 -8.61
CA LYS A 278 -9.45 3.87 -8.22
C LYS A 278 -10.70 4.24 -7.43
N VAL A 279 -10.59 5.28 -6.61
CA VAL A 279 -11.71 5.87 -5.86
C VAL A 279 -11.54 7.39 -5.96
N MET A 280 -12.18 8.02 -6.95
CA MET A 280 -11.89 9.42 -7.28
C MET A 280 -12.62 10.43 -6.38
N ASN A 281 -13.65 9.99 -5.67
CA ASN A 281 -14.42 10.78 -4.69
C ASN A 281 -13.89 10.61 -3.25
N VAL A 282 -12.59 10.39 -3.08
CA VAL A 282 -11.98 10.20 -1.76
C VAL A 282 -11.85 11.51 -0.98
N GLU A 283 -12.20 11.43 0.30
CA GLU A 283 -11.91 12.49 1.27
C GLU A 283 -10.41 12.54 1.58
N SER A 284 -9.85 13.75 1.66
CA SER A 284 -8.42 13.98 1.83
C SER A 284 -7.86 13.28 3.08
N ASP A 285 -8.61 13.27 4.18
CA ASP A 285 -8.20 12.64 5.45
C ASP A 285 -8.09 11.10 5.35
N SER A 286 -8.76 10.48 4.38
CA SER A 286 -8.75 9.03 4.20
C SER A 286 -7.54 8.52 3.41
N ILE A 287 -6.79 9.41 2.78
CA ILE A 287 -5.65 9.06 1.90
C ILE A 287 -4.31 9.56 2.42
N VAL A 288 -4.28 10.43 3.43
CA VAL A 288 -3.02 10.81 4.11
C VAL A 288 -2.36 9.60 4.75
N LEU A 289 -1.06 9.45 4.53
CA LEU A 289 -0.28 8.28 4.96
C LEU A 289 0.05 8.31 6.45
N ARG A 290 0.29 9.52 6.97
CA ARG A 290 0.54 9.80 8.39
C ARG A 290 -0.20 11.08 8.76
N ARG A 291 -0.77 11.13 9.96
CA ARG A 291 -1.37 12.35 10.51
C ARG A 291 -0.28 13.29 11.02
N MET A 292 -0.62 14.56 11.24
CA MET A 292 0.34 15.57 11.68
C MET A 292 1.04 15.17 12.98
N GLU A 293 0.33 14.55 13.92
CA GLU A 293 0.86 14.12 15.23
C GLU A 293 2.07 13.17 15.08
N PHE A 294 2.08 12.34 14.04
CA PHE A 294 3.21 11.45 13.74
C PHE A 294 4.49 12.24 13.44
N TYR A 295 4.40 13.28 12.61
CA TYR A 295 5.56 14.09 12.25
C TYR A 295 6.09 14.86 13.45
N HIS A 296 5.20 15.40 14.28
CA HIS A 296 5.56 16.06 15.53
C HIS A 296 6.22 15.10 16.53
N GLN A 297 5.70 13.86 16.65
CA GLN A 297 6.25 12.85 17.57
C GLN A 297 7.72 12.51 17.27
N TYR A 298 8.13 12.58 16.00
CA TYR A 298 9.48 12.21 15.56
C TYR A 298 10.31 13.41 15.07
N ASP A 299 9.91 14.64 15.42
CA ASP A 299 10.56 15.90 15.03
C ASP A 299 10.87 15.97 13.53
N ILE A 300 9.88 15.69 12.69
CA ILE A 300 9.96 15.85 11.24
C ILE A 300 9.18 17.10 10.86
N GLU A 301 9.85 18.10 10.31
CA GLU A 301 9.18 19.29 9.81
C GLU A 301 8.55 19.02 8.45
N VAL A 302 7.30 19.44 8.25
CA VAL A 302 6.61 19.35 6.96
C VAL A 302 6.15 20.75 6.55
N TRP A 303 6.77 21.29 5.51
CA TRP A 303 6.45 22.60 4.94
C TRP A 303 5.58 22.40 3.70
N LEU A 304 4.30 22.72 3.82
CA LEU A 304 3.31 22.62 2.76
C LEU A 304 3.21 23.93 1.97
N ARG A 305 2.61 23.88 0.77
CA ARG A 305 2.44 25.04 -0.12
C ARG A 305 3.75 25.78 -0.44
N LYS A 306 4.88 25.07 -0.41
CA LYS A 306 6.21 25.64 -0.59
C LYS A 306 6.94 24.94 -1.72
N GLU A 307 7.24 25.69 -2.77
CA GLU A 307 7.78 25.16 -4.02
C GLU A 307 9.26 25.56 -4.16
N ALA A 308 10.12 24.59 -4.47
CA ALA A 308 11.52 24.84 -4.76
C ALA A 308 11.68 25.38 -6.18
N LEU A 309 12.35 26.52 -6.33
CA LEU A 309 12.55 27.20 -7.60
C LEU A 309 14.00 27.12 -8.12
N ALA A 310 14.97 26.90 -7.23
CA ALA A 310 16.37 26.72 -7.61
C ALA A 310 17.17 25.93 -6.57
N VAL A 311 18.21 25.22 -7.01
CA VAL A 311 19.20 24.57 -6.15
C VAL A 311 20.60 25.10 -6.47
N ASP A 312 21.27 25.66 -5.47
CA ASP A 312 22.69 26.03 -5.54
C ASP A 312 23.49 24.94 -4.82
N THR A 313 24.19 24.10 -5.59
CA THR A 313 24.96 22.97 -5.08
C THR A 313 26.28 23.38 -4.43
N ASP A 314 26.80 24.55 -4.77
CA ASP A 314 28.08 25.04 -4.22
C ASP A 314 27.86 25.66 -2.84
N LYS A 315 26.77 26.41 -2.69
CA LYS A 315 26.34 26.96 -1.38
C LYS A 315 25.54 25.96 -0.56
N LYS A 316 25.15 24.81 -1.14
CA LYS A 316 24.22 23.82 -0.56
C LYS A 316 22.93 24.46 -0.06
N THR A 317 22.24 25.16 -0.95
CA THR A 317 20.97 25.84 -0.63
C THR A 317 19.87 25.54 -1.64
N VAL A 318 18.61 25.64 -1.18
CA VAL A 318 17.41 25.62 -2.02
C VAL A 318 16.66 26.93 -1.83
N THR A 319 16.30 27.57 -2.94
CA THR A 319 15.47 28.78 -2.96
C THR A 319 14.02 28.42 -3.25
N PHE A 320 13.08 29.03 -2.54
CA PHE A 320 11.65 28.74 -2.66
C PHE A 320 10.85 29.90 -3.28
N ASN A 321 9.60 29.61 -3.64
CA ASN A 321 8.66 30.55 -4.24
C ASN A 321 8.31 31.78 -3.38
N ASP A 322 8.48 31.69 -2.06
CA ASP A 322 8.33 32.82 -1.13
C ASP A 322 9.61 33.69 -1.01
N GLY A 323 10.65 33.39 -1.79
CA GLY A 323 11.95 34.06 -1.75
C GLY A 323 12.86 33.62 -0.60
N SER A 324 12.39 32.74 0.30
CA SER A 324 13.24 32.19 1.35
C SER A 324 14.26 31.19 0.80
N VAL A 325 15.35 31.02 1.56
CA VAL A 325 16.46 30.12 1.21
C VAL A 325 16.76 29.20 2.39
N GLN A 326 16.80 27.89 2.15
CA GLN A 326 17.17 26.90 3.17
C GLN A 326 18.51 26.24 2.81
N SER A 327 19.45 26.29 3.75
CA SER A 327 20.71 25.54 3.65
C SER A 327 20.52 24.08 4.02
N TYR A 328 21.31 23.17 3.45
CA TYR A 328 21.27 21.75 3.80
C TYR A 328 22.67 21.19 3.97
N ASN A 329 22.78 20.14 4.78
CA ASN A 329 23.97 19.28 4.77
C ASN A 329 23.82 18.19 3.73
N GLN A 330 22.63 17.60 3.62
CA GLN A 330 22.24 16.62 2.61
C GLN A 330 20.85 16.93 2.03
N LEU A 331 20.66 16.63 0.75
CA LEU A 331 19.44 16.92 -0.01
C LEU A 331 18.91 15.65 -0.68
N LEU A 332 17.63 15.34 -0.50
CA LEU A 332 16.89 14.41 -1.35
C LEU A 332 15.96 15.20 -2.28
N ILE A 333 16.09 14.99 -3.59
CA ILE A 333 15.17 15.48 -4.59
C ILE A 333 14.19 14.37 -4.97
N SER A 334 12.90 14.57 -4.75
CA SER A 334 11.85 13.59 -5.04
C SER A 334 10.52 14.24 -5.47
N THR A 335 10.64 15.27 -6.30
CA THR A 335 9.52 16.06 -6.84
C THR A 335 8.63 15.30 -7.84
N GLY A 336 9.01 14.07 -8.18
CA GLY A 336 8.24 13.17 -9.03
C GLY A 336 7.97 13.75 -10.43
N CYS A 337 6.81 13.43 -10.97
CA CYS A 337 6.38 13.88 -12.28
C CYS A 337 4.96 14.46 -12.24
N ARG A 338 4.60 15.20 -13.28
CA ARG A 338 3.27 15.79 -13.49
C ARG A 338 2.62 15.26 -14.78
N ALA A 339 1.31 15.37 -14.90
CA ALA A 339 0.60 14.91 -16.08
C ALA A 339 1.03 15.69 -17.34
N LYS A 340 1.23 14.97 -18.46
CA LYS A 340 1.52 15.59 -19.76
C LYS A 340 0.22 15.98 -20.45
N GLY A 341 0.05 17.28 -20.69
CA GLY A 341 -1.05 17.82 -21.49
C GLY A 341 -0.94 17.49 -22.98
N LEU A 342 -2.04 17.70 -23.70
CA LEU A 342 -2.10 17.60 -25.16
C LEU A 342 -1.99 19.02 -25.77
N ASP A 343 -1.30 19.14 -26.90
CA ASP A 343 -1.11 20.42 -27.61
C ASP A 343 -1.91 20.42 -28.91
N VAL A 344 -3.21 20.74 -28.79
CA VAL A 344 -4.16 20.86 -29.90
C VAL A 344 -5.13 22.03 -29.62
N PRO A 345 -5.81 22.58 -30.62
CA PRO A 345 -6.82 23.62 -30.40
C PRO A 345 -7.91 23.14 -29.43
N GLY A 346 -8.38 24.03 -28.56
CA GLY A 346 -9.46 23.77 -27.61
C GLY A 346 -9.05 23.20 -26.24
N MET A 347 -7.76 22.99 -25.99
CA MET A 347 -7.27 22.44 -24.72
C MET A 347 -7.44 23.36 -23.50
N LYS A 348 -7.84 24.62 -23.71
CA LYS A 348 -8.11 25.60 -22.64
C LYS A 348 -9.57 25.61 -22.15
N LEU A 349 -10.43 24.72 -22.68
CA LEU A 349 -11.83 24.61 -22.24
C LEU A 349 -11.92 24.08 -20.79
N ASN A 350 -12.90 24.57 -20.02
CA ASN A 350 -12.94 24.43 -18.55
C ASN A 350 -13.10 22.98 -18.04
N ASN A 351 -13.69 22.12 -18.87
CA ASN A 351 -14.01 20.71 -18.63
C ASN A 351 -13.04 19.76 -19.36
N VAL A 352 -11.88 20.27 -19.77
CA VAL A 352 -10.71 19.45 -20.06
C VAL A 352 -9.97 19.21 -18.74
N LYS A 353 -9.77 17.94 -18.38
CA LYS A 353 -9.24 17.54 -17.07
C LYS A 353 -8.01 16.63 -17.22
N MET A 354 -7.14 16.69 -16.21
CA MET A 354 -6.00 15.79 -16.02
C MET A 354 -6.01 15.34 -14.57
N LEU A 355 -5.51 14.14 -14.28
CA LEU A 355 -5.48 13.58 -12.94
C LEU A 355 -4.06 13.66 -12.36
N GLU A 356 -3.85 14.49 -11.33
CA GLU A 356 -2.57 14.59 -10.62
C GLU A 356 -2.74 14.68 -9.10
N THR A 357 -3.71 15.47 -8.65
CA THR A 357 -4.00 15.75 -7.24
C THR A 357 -5.32 15.15 -6.78
N PRO A 358 -5.56 15.04 -5.46
CA PRO A 358 -6.86 14.61 -4.93
C PRO A 358 -8.00 15.54 -5.35
N GLU A 359 -7.70 16.82 -5.51
CA GLU A 359 -8.68 17.80 -5.99
C GLU A 359 -9.06 17.54 -7.45
N ASP A 360 -8.08 17.25 -8.32
CA ASP A 360 -8.37 16.84 -9.70
C ASP A 360 -9.26 15.60 -9.75
N ALA A 361 -9.00 14.61 -8.88
CA ALA A 361 -9.80 13.39 -8.80
C ALA A 361 -11.27 13.69 -8.49
N ARG A 362 -11.53 14.55 -7.48
CA ARG A 362 -12.88 14.97 -7.10
C ARG A 362 -13.56 15.79 -8.19
N GLN A 363 -12.82 16.70 -8.84
CA GLN A 363 -13.36 17.49 -9.94
C GLN A 363 -13.72 16.63 -11.16
N ILE A 364 -12.89 15.64 -11.49
CA ILE A 364 -13.20 14.66 -12.54
C ILE A 364 -14.45 13.86 -12.16
N HIS A 365 -14.51 13.33 -10.94
CA HIS A 365 -15.68 12.60 -10.45
C HIS A 365 -16.96 13.43 -10.62
N ALA A 366 -16.98 14.65 -10.10
CA ALA A 366 -18.15 15.52 -10.14
C ALA A 366 -18.53 15.94 -11.56
N ALA A 367 -17.55 16.26 -12.42
CA ALA A 367 -17.80 16.69 -13.79
C ALA A 367 -18.33 15.56 -14.68
N CYS A 368 -18.03 14.30 -14.36
CA CYS A 368 -18.38 13.16 -15.19
C CYS A 368 -19.76 12.54 -14.88
N LEU A 369 -20.42 12.93 -13.78
CA LEU A 369 -21.72 12.36 -13.39
C LEU A 369 -22.78 12.59 -14.49
N GLY A 370 -23.28 11.50 -15.09
CA GLY A 370 -24.30 11.55 -16.13
C GLY A 370 -23.84 12.19 -17.46
N CYS A 371 -22.53 12.40 -17.66
CA CYS A 371 -21.98 13.07 -18.84
C CYS A 371 -21.42 12.09 -19.88
N ASN A 372 -21.27 12.54 -21.13
CA ASN A 372 -20.50 11.83 -22.15
C ASN A 372 -19.02 12.15 -21.97
N VAL A 373 -18.22 11.16 -21.61
CA VAL A 373 -16.80 11.35 -21.29
C VAL A 373 -15.93 10.78 -22.40
N VAL A 374 -14.99 11.59 -22.89
CA VAL A 374 -13.89 11.12 -23.74
C VAL A 374 -12.60 11.10 -22.94
N LEU A 375 -11.89 9.98 -22.95
CA LEU A 375 -10.59 9.80 -22.30
C LEU A 375 -9.52 9.54 -23.35
N VAL A 376 -8.43 10.29 -23.32
CA VAL A 376 -7.31 10.15 -24.26
C VAL A 376 -6.13 9.52 -23.54
N GLY A 377 -5.74 8.32 -23.97
CA GLY A 377 -4.62 7.57 -23.41
C GLY A 377 -5.02 6.19 -22.86
N THR A 378 -4.23 5.18 -23.20
CA THR A 378 -4.49 3.77 -22.87
C THR A 378 -3.46 3.19 -21.88
N SER A 379 -2.96 4.06 -21.00
CA SER A 379 -2.05 3.73 -19.89
C SER A 379 -2.82 3.26 -18.65
N PHE A 380 -2.10 2.85 -17.59
CA PHE A 380 -2.71 2.32 -16.35
C PHE A 380 -3.73 3.28 -15.75
N VAL A 381 -3.33 4.53 -15.54
CA VAL A 381 -4.21 5.56 -14.98
C VAL A 381 -5.42 5.80 -15.88
N GLY A 382 -5.22 5.87 -17.20
CA GLY A 382 -6.32 6.09 -18.15
C GLY A 382 -7.36 4.97 -18.11
N MET A 383 -6.93 3.71 -18.06
CA MET A 383 -7.84 2.57 -18.00
C MET A 383 -8.51 2.41 -16.64
N GLU A 384 -7.82 2.76 -15.55
CA GLU A 384 -8.42 2.80 -14.21
C GLU A 384 -9.53 3.86 -14.13
N VAL A 385 -9.27 5.08 -14.62
CA VAL A 385 -10.28 6.14 -14.69
C VAL A 385 -11.46 5.72 -15.58
N ALA A 386 -11.19 5.15 -16.75
CA ALA A 386 -12.25 4.62 -17.62
C ALA A 386 -13.09 3.56 -16.89
N SER A 387 -12.45 2.64 -16.16
CA SER A 387 -13.14 1.62 -15.37
C SER A 387 -13.93 2.21 -14.21
N TYR A 388 -13.44 3.26 -13.56
CA TYR A 388 -14.13 3.92 -12.44
C TYR A 388 -15.41 4.63 -12.89
N LEU A 389 -15.42 5.17 -14.12
CA LEU A 389 -16.53 5.99 -14.63
C LEU A 389 -17.70 5.19 -15.22
N ILE A 390 -17.59 3.87 -15.37
CA ILE A 390 -18.60 3.02 -16.04
C ILE A 390 -20.02 3.18 -15.47
N ASP A 391 -20.15 3.29 -14.16
CA ASP A 391 -21.43 3.41 -13.46
C ASP A 391 -21.73 4.84 -13.00
N LYS A 392 -20.91 5.82 -13.45
CA LYS A 392 -21.01 7.24 -13.07
C LYS A 392 -21.34 8.14 -14.26
N ALA A 393 -20.72 7.89 -15.40
CA ALA A 393 -20.91 8.65 -16.63
C ALA A 393 -22.08 8.08 -17.47
N ALA A 394 -22.67 8.92 -18.33
CA ALA A 394 -23.67 8.45 -19.31
C ALA A 394 -23.03 7.62 -20.42
N SER A 395 -21.81 7.98 -20.85
CA SER A 395 -21.00 7.15 -21.74
C SER A 395 -19.52 7.41 -21.53
N VAL A 396 -18.69 6.39 -21.81
CA VAL A 396 -17.23 6.50 -21.76
C VAL A 396 -16.66 6.05 -23.09
N THR A 397 -15.88 6.92 -23.72
CA THR A 397 -15.13 6.64 -24.94
C THR A 397 -13.64 6.84 -24.70
N VAL A 398 -12.84 5.85 -25.06
CA VAL A 398 -11.38 5.87 -24.92
C VAL A 398 -10.73 6.02 -26.29
N ILE A 399 -9.80 6.95 -26.41
CA ILE A 399 -8.98 7.18 -27.60
C ILE A 399 -7.55 6.72 -27.31
N GLY A 400 -7.01 5.85 -28.15
CA GLY A 400 -5.66 5.31 -28.02
C GLY A 400 -4.85 5.44 -29.30
N SER A 401 -3.60 5.88 -29.18
CA SER A 401 -2.67 5.99 -30.30
C SER A 401 -2.08 4.63 -30.73
N SER A 402 -2.15 3.61 -29.87
CA SER A 402 -1.78 2.23 -30.16
C SER A 402 -2.99 1.39 -30.59
N GLU A 403 -2.74 0.18 -31.08
CA GLU A 403 -3.79 -0.78 -31.46
C GLU A 403 -4.51 -1.33 -30.23
N LEU A 404 -3.78 -1.59 -29.15
CA LEU A 404 -4.32 -2.14 -27.91
C LEU A 404 -3.86 -1.33 -26.67
N PRO A 405 -4.65 -1.32 -25.57
CA PRO A 405 -4.20 -0.81 -24.29
C PRO A 405 -2.97 -1.57 -23.78
N TYR A 406 -2.12 -0.90 -23.01
CA TYR A 406 -0.90 -1.50 -22.43
C TYR A 406 0.07 -2.17 -23.42
N GLN A 407 -0.12 -2.07 -24.73
CA GLN A 407 0.63 -2.85 -25.72
C GLN A 407 2.14 -2.73 -25.54
N ASN A 408 2.64 -1.52 -25.27
CA ASN A 408 4.07 -1.26 -25.08
C ASN A 408 4.60 -1.68 -23.70
N THR A 409 3.74 -1.97 -22.73
CA THR A 409 4.11 -2.26 -21.34
C THR A 409 3.86 -3.72 -20.94
N LEU A 410 2.70 -4.27 -21.31
CA LEU A 410 2.26 -5.61 -20.98
C LEU A 410 2.07 -6.53 -22.20
N GLY A 411 2.23 -6.00 -23.41
CA GLY A 411 2.06 -6.79 -24.63
C GLY A 411 0.60 -6.90 -25.11
N PRO A 412 0.42 -7.36 -26.36
CA PRO A 412 -0.89 -7.35 -27.03
C PRO A 412 -1.90 -8.31 -26.41
N GLU A 413 -1.49 -9.45 -25.86
CA GLU A 413 -2.39 -10.43 -25.23
C GLU A 413 -3.13 -9.81 -24.05
N ILE A 414 -2.40 -9.07 -23.21
CA ILE A 414 -2.94 -8.39 -22.03
C ILE A 414 -3.74 -7.14 -22.42
N GLY A 415 -3.30 -6.44 -23.47
CA GLY A 415 -4.07 -5.35 -24.04
C GLY A 415 -5.45 -5.80 -24.55
N ARG A 416 -5.49 -6.94 -25.25
CA ARG A 416 -6.73 -7.51 -25.80
C ARG A 416 -7.73 -7.88 -24.72
N VAL A 417 -7.29 -8.56 -23.65
CA VAL A 417 -8.20 -8.90 -22.54
C VAL A 417 -8.71 -7.67 -21.81
N THR A 418 -7.86 -6.67 -21.63
CA THR A 418 -8.23 -5.40 -21.02
C THR A 418 -9.32 -4.71 -21.84
N MET A 419 -9.09 -4.57 -23.14
CA MET A 419 -10.03 -3.93 -24.06
C MET A 419 -11.36 -4.71 -24.12
N MET A 420 -11.31 -6.04 -24.17
CA MET A 420 -12.50 -6.91 -24.12
C MET A 420 -13.30 -6.69 -22.83
N MET A 421 -12.65 -6.77 -21.67
CA MET A 421 -13.31 -6.59 -20.36
C MET A 421 -14.01 -5.24 -20.22
N LEU A 422 -13.38 -4.17 -20.70
CA LEU A 422 -13.94 -2.82 -20.64
C LEU A 422 -15.05 -2.61 -21.69
N SER A 423 -14.90 -3.20 -22.88
CA SER A 423 -15.92 -3.13 -23.94
C SER A 423 -17.21 -3.85 -23.55
N GLU A 424 -17.13 -4.98 -22.81
CA GLU A 424 -18.29 -5.67 -22.22
C GLU A 424 -19.08 -4.79 -21.23
N LYS A 425 -18.46 -3.71 -20.75
CA LYS A 425 -19.09 -2.69 -19.90
C LYS A 425 -19.42 -1.41 -20.69
N ASN A 426 -19.63 -1.55 -22.00
CA ASN A 426 -20.04 -0.50 -22.93
C ASN A 426 -19.04 0.66 -23.09
N ILE A 427 -17.76 0.47 -22.70
CA ILE A 427 -16.71 1.43 -23.06
C ILE A 427 -16.42 1.30 -24.55
N ARG A 428 -16.47 2.43 -25.26
CA ARG A 428 -16.15 2.49 -26.70
C ARG A 428 -14.68 2.83 -26.87
N PHE A 429 -13.99 2.16 -27.80
CA PHE A 429 -12.59 2.41 -28.09
C PHE A 429 -12.40 2.91 -29.52
N PHE A 430 -11.58 3.95 -29.68
CA PHE A 430 -11.03 4.39 -30.96
C PHE A 430 -9.50 4.26 -30.89
N MET A 431 -9.01 3.13 -31.40
CA MET A 431 -7.59 2.76 -31.39
C MET A 431 -6.91 3.17 -32.69
N ASN A 432 -5.58 3.26 -32.66
CA ASN A 432 -4.77 3.81 -33.75
C ASN A 432 -5.22 5.21 -34.22
N ASP A 433 -5.75 6.02 -33.30
CA ASP A 433 -6.27 7.35 -33.61
C ASP A 433 -5.77 8.38 -32.59
N ASN A 434 -5.84 9.65 -32.96
CA ASN A 434 -5.34 10.76 -32.13
C ASN A 434 -6.32 11.92 -32.19
N VAL A 435 -6.46 12.65 -31.09
CA VAL A 435 -7.22 13.91 -31.07
C VAL A 435 -6.41 14.99 -31.78
N ILE A 436 -7.06 15.74 -32.67
CA ILE A 436 -6.44 16.86 -33.40
C ILE A 436 -7.07 18.22 -33.07
N GLU A 437 -8.29 18.24 -32.53
CA GLU A 437 -9.01 19.45 -32.13
C GLU A 437 -10.08 19.10 -31.08
N VAL A 438 -10.30 20.00 -30.13
CA VAL A 438 -11.39 19.94 -29.16
C VAL A 438 -12.31 21.14 -29.41
N LYS A 439 -13.57 20.90 -29.74
CA LYS A 439 -14.55 21.96 -29.99
C LYS A 439 -15.40 22.18 -28.76
N GLY A 440 -15.74 23.43 -28.50
CA GLY A 440 -16.53 23.82 -27.34
C GLY A 440 -17.53 24.92 -27.63
N VAL A 441 -18.55 24.98 -26.77
CA VAL A 441 -19.59 26.01 -26.72
C VAL A 441 -19.58 26.57 -25.29
N ASP A 442 -19.68 27.90 -25.15
CA ASP A 442 -19.66 28.59 -23.84
C ASP A 442 -18.47 28.20 -22.94
N GLY A 443 -17.30 28.00 -23.56
CA GLY A 443 -16.07 27.64 -22.85
C GLY A 443 -16.00 26.18 -22.35
N LYS A 444 -16.94 25.33 -22.78
CA LYS A 444 -17.02 23.91 -22.42
C LYS A 444 -16.91 23.00 -23.65
N VAL A 445 -16.19 21.89 -23.53
CA VAL A 445 -16.10 20.79 -24.51
C VAL A 445 -17.51 20.36 -24.92
N LYS A 446 -17.69 20.22 -26.23
CA LYS A 446 -18.88 19.64 -26.85
C LYS A 446 -18.54 18.47 -27.76
N GLU A 447 -17.39 18.53 -28.44
CA GLU A 447 -16.96 17.52 -29.40
C GLU A 447 -15.43 17.38 -29.40
N VAL A 448 -14.96 16.18 -29.71
CA VAL A 448 -13.55 15.84 -29.91
C VAL A 448 -13.36 15.35 -31.33
N VAL A 449 -12.49 16.02 -32.09
CA VAL A 449 -12.19 15.68 -33.49
C VAL A 449 -10.94 14.82 -33.53
N LEU A 450 -11.06 13.67 -34.19
CA LEU A 450 -9.97 12.71 -34.35
C LEU A 450 -9.27 12.88 -35.70
N LYS A 451 -8.03 12.41 -35.79
CA LYS A 451 -7.21 12.43 -37.01
C LYS A 451 -7.87 11.67 -38.16
N SER A 452 -8.66 10.63 -37.84
CA SER A 452 -9.47 9.91 -38.83
C SER A 452 -10.61 10.71 -39.45
N GLY A 453 -10.89 11.92 -38.96
CA GLY A 453 -12.04 12.74 -39.36
C GLY A 453 -13.32 12.45 -38.58
N LYS A 454 -13.31 11.45 -37.68
CA LYS A 454 -14.43 11.18 -36.78
C LYS A 454 -14.59 12.31 -35.75
N VAL A 455 -15.84 12.66 -35.47
CA VAL A 455 -16.20 13.64 -34.45
C VAL A 455 -16.97 12.93 -33.35
N ILE A 456 -16.48 13.01 -32.13
CA ILE A 456 -17.04 12.32 -30.97
C ILE A 456 -17.70 13.35 -30.05
N PRO A 457 -19.03 13.28 -29.82
CA PRO A 457 -19.69 14.12 -28.82
C PRO A 457 -19.11 13.86 -27.42
N ALA A 458 -18.82 14.93 -26.69
CA ALA A 458 -18.21 14.86 -25.36
C ALA A 458 -18.62 16.07 -24.51
N ASP A 459 -19.01 15.80 -23.27
CA ASP A 459 -19.27 16.83 -22.27
C ASP A 459 -18.07 17.00 -21.32
N VAL A 460 -17.13 16.04 -21.28
CA VAL A 460 -15.87 16.11 -20.54
C VAL A 460 -14.77 15.42 -21.33
N LEU A 461 -13.58 16.02 -21.34
CA LEU A 461 -12.38 15.41 -21.92
C LEU A 461 -11.34 15.17 -20.82
N ILE A 462 -10.83 13.95 -20.70
CA ILE A 462 -9.77 13.58 -19.74
C ILE A 462 -8.51 13.21 -20.52
N ILE A 463 -7.37 13.81 -20.15
CA ILE A 463 -6.07 13.53 -20.78
C ILE A 463 -5.18 12.69 -19.85
N GLY A 464 -4.69 11.57 -20.37
CA GLY A 464 -3.83 10.60 -19.67
C GLY A 464 -2.74 10.02 -20.57
N ILE A 465 -2.02 10.89 -21.29
CA ILE A 465 -1.07 10.51 -22.36
C ILE A 465 0.40 10.41 -21.93
N GLY A 466 0.67 10.43 -20.62
CA GLY A 466 2.01 10.31 -20.06
C GLY A 466 2.32 11.40 -19.04
N ILE A 467 3.61 11.57 -18.77
CA ILE A 467 4.12 12.43 -17.70
C ILE A 467 5.30 13.29 -18.16
N LEU A 468 5.58 14.34 -17.40
CA LEU A 468 6.78 15.17 -17.48
C LEU A 468 7.49 15.21 -16.12
N PRO A 469 8.83 15.09 -16.05
CA PRO A 469 9.56 15.20 -14.80
C PRO A 469 9.48 16.63 -14.24
N ASN A 470 9.35 16.76 -12.92
CA ASN A 470 9.38 18.05 -12.23
C ASN A 470 10.82 18.43 -11.86
N SER A 471 11.65 18.71 -12.86
CA SER A 471 13.10 18.96 -12.71
C SER A 471 13.55 20.33 -13.21
N GLU A 472 12.62 21.19 -13.64
CA GLU A 472 12.93 22.49 -14.25
C GLU A 472 13.76 23.40 -13.32
N PHE A 473 13.50 23.33 -12.02
CA PHE A 473 14.21 24.08 -10.98
C PHE A 473 15.68 23.66 -10.79
N LEU A 474 16.11 22.54 -11.41
CA LEU A 474 17.49 22.06 -11.41
C LEU A 474 18.31 22.63 -12.58
N ARG A 475 17.67 23.33 -13.53
CA ARG A 475 18.37 23.97 -14.65
C ARG A 475 19.40 24.97 -14.10
N GLY A 476 20.64 24.88 -14.60
CA GLY A 476 21.75 25.70 -14.14
C GLY A 476 22.47 25.17 -12.89
N SER A 477 21.94 24.13 -12.23
CA SER A 477 22.68 23.40 -11.20
C SER A 477 23.71 22.44 -11.82
N LYS A 478 24.59 21.87 -11.00
CA LYS A 478 25.57 20.86 -11.42
C LYS A 478 25.01 19.43 -11.46
N ILE A 479 23.71 19.24 -11.17
CA ILE A 479 23.07 17.93 -11.10
C ILE A 479 22.82 17.41 -12.51
N GLN A 480 23.32 16.22 -12.82
CA GLN A 480 23.15 15.58 -14.11
C GLN A 480 21.72 15.07 -14.30
N MET A 481 21.20 15.31 -15.48
CA MET A 481 19.92 14.80 -15.95
C MET A 481 20.11 14.11 -17.30
N ASP A 482 19.28 13.13 -17.59
CA ASP A 482 19.25 12.46 -18.89
C ASP A 482 18.58 13.35 -19.97
N SER A 483 18.55 12.85 -21.21
CA SER A 483 17.98 13.59 -22.35
C SER A 483 16.47 13.86 -22.23
N LYS A 484 15.79 13.21 -21.28
CA LYS A 484 14.37 13.42 -20.97
C LYS A 484 14.17 14.29 -19.71
N ASN A 485 15.25 14.84 -19.16
CA ASN A 485 15.30 15.66 -17.94
C ASN A 485 14.98 14.90 -16.63
N PHE A 486 15.15 13.57 -16.60
CA PHE A 486 15.15 12.83 -15.33
C PHE A 486 16.53 12.88 -14.68
N VAL A 487 16.59 12.90 -13.35
CA VAL A 487 17.86 12.98 -12.62
C VAL A 487 18.52 11.61 -12.60
N THR A 488 19.78 11.53 -13.01
CA THR A 488 20.54 10.27 -13.00
C THR A 488 21.14 10.01 -11.63
N VAL A 489 21.03 8.77 -11.16
CA VAL A 489 21.60 8.34 -9.87
C VAL A 489 22.37 7.03 -10.00
N ASP A 490 23.28 6.79 -9.06
CA ASP A 490 23.94 5.50 -8.88
C ASP A 490 23.03 4.48 -8.14
N LYS A 491 23.55 3.26 -7.92
CA LYS A 491 22.84 2.19 -7.19
C LYS A 491 22.57 2.50 -5.70
N HIS A 492 23.11 3.59 -5.17
CA HIS A 492 22.92 4.09 -3.81
C HIS A 492 21.99 5.30 -3.76
N MET A 493 21.35 5.64 -4.89
CA MET A 493 20.48 6.80 -5.08
C MET A 493 21.22 8.15 -4.99
N ARG A 494 22.55 8.17 -5.15
CA ARG A 494 23.37 9.38 -5.16
C ARG A 494 23.37 9.98 -6.56
N THR A 495 23.27 11.30 -6.65
CA THR A 495 23.54 12.03 -7.90
C THR A 495 25.05 12.14 -8.13
N ASN A 496 25.46 12.81 -9.22
CA ASN A 496 26.86 13.16 -9.44
C ASN A 496 27.39 14.26 -8.48
N VAL A 497 26.51 14.93 -7.74
CA VAL A 497 26.87 15.98 -6.78
C VAL A 497 26.92 15.37 -5.37
N PRO A 498 28.02 15.56 -4.61
CA PRO A 498 28.11 15.09 -3.23
C PRO A 498 26.95 15.59 -2.36
N ASP A 499 26.48 14.74 -1.45
CA ASP A 499 25.39 15.02 -0.52
C ASP A 499 24.01 15.29 -1.16
N VAL A 500 23.88 15.13 -2.48
CA VAL A 500 22.62 15.25 -3.21
C VAL A 500 22.19 13.89 -3.74
N TYR A 501 20.97 13.51 -3.37
CA TYR A 501 20.31 12.25 -3.70
C TYR A 501 19.05 12.53 -4.52
N CYS A 502 18.60 11.56 -5.30
CA CYS A 502 17.30 11.64 -5.99
C CYS A 502 16.54 10.32 -5.88
N GLY A 503 15.22 10.39 -5.77
CA GLY A 503 14.35 9.23 -5.63
C GLY A 503 12.93 9.47 -6.16
N GLY A 504 12.12 8.42 -6.12
CA GLY A 504 10.78 8.44 -6.74
C GLY A 504 10.82 8.47 -8.27
N ASP A 505 9.72 8.90 -8.87
CA ASP A 505 9.50 8.88 -10.33
C ASP A 505 10.49 9.76 -11.12
N LEU A 506 11.16 10.71 -10.46
CA LEU A 506 12.13 11.59 -11.09
C LEU A 506 13.48 10.92 -11.37
N ALA A 507 13.77 9.79 -10.70
CA ALA A 507 15.07 9.14 -10.79
C ALA A 507 15.17 8.23 -12.03
N THR A 508 16.26 8.39 -12.79
CA THR A 508 16.79 7.38 -13.70
C THR A 508 17.92 6.64 -12.98
N PHE A 509 17.76 5.34 -12.75
CA PHE A 509 18.61 4.55 -11.86
C PHE A 509 19.03 3.19 -12.47
N PRO A 510 20.16 2.59 -12.05
CA PRO A 510 20.56 1.26 -12.50
C PRO A 510 19.71 0.19 -11.81
N LEU A 511 18.97 -0.60 -12.58
CA LEU A 511 18.17 -1.71 -12.05
C LEU A 511 18.98 -3.02 -12.03
N ALA A 512 19.20 -3.57 -10.83
CA ALA A 512 20.02 -4.77 -10.62
C ALA A 512 19.56 -5.97 -11.47
N MET A 513 18.26 -6.30 -11.45
CA MET A 513 17.72 -7.43 -12.24
C MET A 513 17.80 -7.21 -13.75
N ALA A 514 17.95 -5.96 -14.21
CA ALA A 514 18.17 -5.61 -15.61
C ALA A 514 19.67 -5.43 -15.91
N LYS A 515 20.55 -6.12 -15.17
CA LYS A 515 22.01 -6.06 -15.31
C LYS A 515 22.55 -4.63 -15.19
N ASN A 516 22.02 -3.86 -14.23
CA ASN A 516 22.34 -2.46 -13.97
C ASN A 516 22.07 -1.51 -15.15
N ARG A 517 21.18 -1.88 -16.08
CA ARG A 517 20.67 -0.95 -17.10
C ARG A 517 20.02 0.25 -16.41
N MET A 518 20.31 1.45 -16.91
CA MET A 518 19.62 2.67 -16.48
C MET A 518 18.16 2.63 -16.94
N VAL A 519 17.25 2.74 -15.99
CA VAL A 519 15.79 2.70 -16.21
C VAL A 519 15.13 3.84 -15.45
N ASN A 520 13.92 4.20 -15.87
CA ASN A 520 13.02 5.07 -15.11
C ASN A 520 11.70 4.31 -14.91
N ILE A 521 11.32 4.10 -13.65
CA ILE A 521 10.17 3.27 -13.26
C ILE A 521 9.31 4.08 -12.28
N GLY A 522 8.22 4.66 -12.79
CA GLY A 522 7.25 5.43 -12.00
C GLY A 522 6.26 4.54 -11.27
N HIS A 523 6.70 3.90 -10.18
CA HIS A 523 5.87 3.01 -9.36
C HIS A 523 5.99 3.32 -7.88
N TRP A 524 4.87 3.19 -7.18
CA TRP A 524 4.74 3.47 -5.75
C TRP A 524 5.76 2.73 -4.88
N GLN A 525 5.87 1.41 -5.08
CA GLN A 525 6.82 0.54 -4.38
C GLN A 525 8.28 0.96 -4.62
N MET A 526 8.61 1.33 -5.87
CA MET A 526 9.96 1.79 -6.22
C MET A 526 10.29 3.14 -5.59
N ALA A 527 9.34 4.08 -5.56
CA ALA A 527 9.54 5.38 -4.91
C ALA A 527 9.88 5.23 -3.42
N GLN A 528 9.17 4.35 -2.71
CA GLN A 528 9.46 4.03 -1.31
C GLN A 528 10.84 3.36 -1.18
N ALA A 529 11.19 2.42 -2.05
CA ALA A 529 12.51 1.79 -2.07
C ALA A 529 13.64 2.82 -2.26
N HIS A 530 13.49 3.75 -3.21
CA HIS A 530 14.45 4.83 -3.43
C HIS A 530 14.63 5.68 -2.16
N GLY A 531 13.54 6.07 -1.50
CA GLY A 531 13.58 6.83 -0.25
C GLY A 531 14.37 6.13 0.87
N ARG A 532 14.12 4.83 1.06
CA ARG A 532 14.83 4.00 2.05
C ARG A 532 16.32 3.91 1.74
N ILE A 533 16.67 3.63 0.48
CA ILE A 533 18.08 3.49 0.07
C ILE A 533 18.82 4.83 0.16
N ALA A 534 18.19 5.94 -0.23
CA ALA A 534 18.78 7.27 -0.06
C ALA A 534 19.08 7.56 1.42
N ALA A 535 18.13 7.33 2.33
CA ALA A 535 18.33 7.54 3.77
C ALA A 535 19.49 6.71 4.34
N LEU A 536 19.56 5.41 4.00
CA LEU A 536 20.65 4.54 4.45
C LEU A 536 22.02 5.05 3.96
N ASN A 537 22.08 5.56 2.74
CA ASN A 537 23.33 6.07 2.16
C ASN A 537 23.65 7.51 2.53
N MET A 538 22.69 8.29 3.03
CA MET A 538 22.93 9.55 3.75
C MET A 538 23.64 9.30 5.08
N LEU A 539 23.44 8.11 5.67
CA LEU A 539 24.07 7.64 6.91
C LEU A 539 25.26 6.71 6.66
N ASP A 540 25.85 6.77 5.46
CA ASP A 540 27.03 6.00 5.06
C ASP A 540 26.96 4.48 5.23
N LYS A 541 25.75 3.89 5.19
CA LYS A 541 25.56 2.43 5.33
C LYS A 541 25.96 1.63 4.08
N ARG A 542 26.30 2.28 2.96
CA ARG A 542 26.71 1.66 1.67
C ARG A 542 25.74 0.55 1.23
N THR A 543 24.47 0.91 1.06
CA THR A 543 23.40 -0.05 0.73
C THR A 543 22.94 0.14 -0.72
N GLU A 544 22.92 -0.93 -1.50
CA GLU A 544 22.48 -0.91 -2.89
C GLU A 544 20.97 -1.13 -3.02
N LEU A 545 20.35 -0.53 -4.03
CA LEU A 545 18.98 -0.84 -4.41
C LEU A 545 18.91 -2.23 -5.06
N ASN A 546 18.28 -3.18 -4.36
CA ASN A 546 18.02 -4.52 -4.86
C ASN A 546 16.55 -4.91 -4.65
N SER A 547 15.64 -4.17 -5.28
CA SER A 547 14.20 -4.45 -5.23
C SER A 547 13.69 -4.88 -6.60
N VAL A 548 12.83 -5.89 -6.61
CA VAL A 548 12.10 -6.31 -7.81
C VAL A 548 10.91 -5.36 -7.98
N PRO A 549 10.76 -4.69 -9.13
CA PRO A 549 9.59 -3.83 -9.35
C PRO A 549 8.31 -4.65 -9.24
N PHE A 550 7.40 -4.21 -8.39
CA PHE A 550 6.09 -4.83 -8.19
C PHE A 550 5.00 -3.78 -8.21
N TYR A 551 3.98 -3.98 -9.04
CA TYR A 551 2.84 -3.08 -9.12
C TYR A 551 1.54 -3.82 -9.45
N TRP A 552 0.43 -3.08 -9.36
CA TRP A 552 -0.90 -3.60 -9.63
C TRP A 552 -1.75 -2.54 -10.33
N THR A 553 -2.78 -3.00 -11.02
CA THR A 553 -3.85 -2.14 -11.52
C THR A 553 -5.20 -2.80 -11.27
N VAL A 554 -6.23 -1.99 -11.01
CA VAL A 554 -7.57 -2.48 -10.67
C VAL A 554 -8.55 -2.03 -11.74
N LEU A 555 -9.16 -3.00 -12.42
CA LEU A 555 -10.19 -2.76 -13.43
C LEU A 555 -11.41 -3.64 -13.09
N LEU A 556 -12.59 -3.03 -12.98
CA LEU A 556 -13.85 -3.74 -12.70
C LEU A 556 -13.79 -4.60 -11.42
N GLY A 557 -13.12 -4.10 -10.39
CA GLY A 557 -12.89 -4.83 -9.13
C GLY A 557 -11.93 -6.02 -9.26
N LYS A 558 -11.35 -6.27 -10.44
CA LYS A 558 -10.32 -7.30 -10.66
C LYS A 558 -8.94 -6.66 -10.66
N THR A 559 -7.98 -7.33 -10.05
CA THR A 559 -6.61 -6.82 -9.92
C THR A 559 -5.69 -7.58 -10.86
N MET A 560 -5.00 -6.85 -11.75
CA MET A 560 -3.82 -7.37 -12.43
C MET A 560 -2.58 -7.05 -11.60
N ARG A 561 -1.68 -8.01 -11.47
CA ARG A 561 -0.47 -7.91 -10.64
C ARG A 561 0.74 -8.17 -11.50
N TYR A 562 1.80 -7.43 -11.27
CA TYR A 562 3.02 -7.48 -12.06
C TYR A 562 4.25 -7.56 -11.17
N ALA A 563 5.24 -8.36 -11.59
CA ALA A 563 6.57 -8.38 -11.01
C ALA A 563 7.65 -8.43 -12.08
N GLY A 564 8.74 -7.69 -11.89
CA GLY A 564 9.95 -7.74 -12.72
C GLY A 564 10.12 -6.51 -13.62
N TYR A 565 10.82 -6.69 -14.74
CA TYR A 565 11.00 -5.62 -15.73
C TYR A 565 11.05 -6.21 -17.15
N GLY A 566 9.90 -6.14 -17.82
CA GLY A 566 9.63 -6.86 -19.07
C GLY A 566 10.17 -6.19 -20.33
N GLU A 567 10.81 -5.02 -20.24
CA GLU A 567 11.20 -4.28 -21.44
C GLU A 567 12.16 -5.07 -22.35
N GLY A 568 11.78 -5.20 -23.62
CA GLY A 568 12.54 -5.95 -24.62
C GLY A 568 12.43 -7.46 -24.47
N TYR A 569 11.35 -7.97 -23.87
CA TYR A 569 10.96 -9.38 -23.99
C TYR A 569 10.78 -9.78 -25.46
N THR A 570 10.98 -11.05 -25.76
CA THR A 570 10.85 -11.62 -27.12
C THR A 570 9.72 -12.62 -27.24
N GLU A 571 9.25 -13.16 -26.10
CA GLU A 571 8.23 -14.20 -26.06
C GLU A 571 7.40 -14.07 -24.77
N ILE A 572 6.13 -14.49 -24.84
CA ILE A 572 5.25 -14.58 -23.68
C ILE A 572 4.77 -16.02 -23.56
N VAL A 573 4.93 -16.60 -22.37
CA VAL A 573 4.35 -17.90 -22.02
C VAL A 573 3.09 -17.68 -21.19
N MET A 574 1.96 -18.13 -21.72
CA MET A 574 0.66 -18.04 -21.06
C MET A 574 0.35 -19.32 -20.28
N LYS A 575 -0.13 -19.16 -19.05
CA LYS A 575 -0.77 -20.20 -18.24
C LYS A 575 -2.20 -19.80 -17.93
N GLY A 576 -3.12 -20.76 -17.95
CA GLY A 576 -4.55 -20.47 -17.86
C GLY A 576 -5.10 -19.94 -19.18
N LYS A 577 -6.26 -19.29 -19.14
CA LYS A 577 -6.95 -18.78 -20.32
C LYS A 577 -7.34 -17.33 -20.12
N VAL A 578 -7.12 -16.54 -21.17
CA VAL A 578 -7.37 -15.11 -21.18
C VAL A 578 -8.88 -14.85 -21.15
N GLU A 579 -9.63 -15.67 -21.87
CA GLU A 579 -11.10 -15.64 -22.00
C GLU A 579 -11.78 -15.94 -20.66
N GLU A 580 -11.18 -16.83 -19.85
CA GLU A 580 -11.64 -17.16 -18.49
C GLU A 580 -11.23 -16.10 -17.45
N ARG A 581 -10.51 -15.04 -17.86
CA ARG A 581 -9.98 -13.97 -16.97
C ARG A 581 -9.17 -14.55 -15.81
N LYS A 582 -8.46 -15.65 -16.08
CA LYS A 582 -7.65 -16.39 -15.13
C LYS A 582 -6.38 -16.85 -15.81
N PHE A 583 -5.34 -16.05 -15.70
CA PHE A 583 -4.08 -16.31 -16.38
C PHE A 583 -2.86 -15.80 -15.62
N LEU A 584 -1.72 -16.37 -15.97
CA LEU A 584 -0.38 -15.87 -15.69
C LEU A 584 0.37 -15.78 -17.02
N ALA A 585 0.90 -14.61 -17.34
CA ALA A 585 1.78 -14.38 -18.47
C ALA A 585 3.21 -14.17 -17.95
N MET A 586 4.16 -14.93 -18.49
CA MET A 586 5.59 -14.82 -18.16
C MET A 586 6.34 -14.30 -19.38
N TYR A 587 7.05 -13.19 -19.23
CA TYR A 587 7.80 -12.52 -20.29
C TYR A 587 9.22 -13.07 -20.34
N ILE A 588 9.64 -13.55 -21.50
CA ILE A 588 10.93 -14.21 -21.70
C ILE A 588 11.86 -13.34 -22.54
N LYS A 589 13.13 -13.29 -22.14
CA LYS A 589 14.24 -12.73 -22.92
C LYS A 589 15.47 -13.60 -22.72
N ASN A 590 16.13 -14.00 -23.80
CA ASN A 590 17.36 -14.82 -23.75
C ASN A 590 17.22 -16.10 -22.89
N ASP A 591 16.13 -16.85 -23.05
CA ASP A 591 15.81 -18.08 -22.30
C ASP A 591 15.47 -17.88 -20.81
N GLU A 592 15.38 -16.64 -20.33
CA GLU A 592 15.06 -16.30 -18.93
C GLU A 592 13.73 -15.55 -18.83
N VAL A 593 12.92 -15.88 -17.82
CA VAL A 593 11.76 -15.05 -17.46
C VAL A 593 12.25 -13.78 -16.78
N ILE A 594 11.89 -12.62 -17.32
CA ILE A 594 12.32 -11.29 -16.82
C ILE A 594 11.19 -10.50 -16.16
N ALA A 595 9.94 -10.92 -16.38
CA ALA A 595 8.76 -10.36 -15.73
C ALA A 595 7.59 -11.34 -15.76
N ALA A 596 6.56 -11.06 -14.96
CA ALA A 596 5.29 -11.76 -15.05
C ALA A 596 4.11 -10.84 -14.71
N VAL A 597 2.96 -11.09 -15.34
CA VAL A 597 1.67 -10.48 -14.99
C VAL A 597 0.61 -11.55 -14.77
N SER A 598 -0.28 -11.36 -13.81
CA SER A 598 -1.42 -12.26 -13.62
C SER A 598 -2.74 -11.55 -13.38
N LEU A 599 -3.82 -12.27 -13.69
CA LEU A 599 -5.19 -11.95 -13.31
C LEU A 599 -5.81 -13.21 -12.70
N ASN A 600 -6.33 -13.11 -11.46
CA ASN A 600 -6.94 -14.23 -10.71
C ASN A 600 -6.07 -15.51 -10.64
N PHE A 601 -4.75 -15.35 -10.63
CA PHE A 601 -3.77 -16.46 -10.60
C PHE A 601 -2.83 -16.34 -9.39
N ASP A 602 -3.37 -15.96 -8.24
CA ASP A 602 -2.58 -15.75 -7.03
C ASP A 602 -2.15 -17.07 -6.38
N PRO A 603 -0.99 -17.12 -5.69
CA PRO A 603 -0.03 -16.05 -5.46
C PRO A 603 1.14 -16.04 -6.47
N ALA A 604 0.91 -16.43 -7.73
CA ALA A 604 2.00 -16.76 -8.66
C ALA A 604 3.01 -15.63 -8.89
N VAL A 605 2.54 -14.39 -9.02
CA VAL A 605 3.41 -13.22 -9.23
C VAL A 605 4.26 -12.93 -8.00
N SER A 606 3.75 -13.19 -6.79
CA SER A 606 4.54 -13.08 -5.55
C SER A 606 5.64 -14.14 -5.48
N ALA A 607 5.33 -15.37 -5.89
CA ALA A 607 6.32 -16.45 -5.96
C ALA A 607 7.44 -16.15 -6.97
N ILE A 608 7.09 -15.60 -8.13
CA ILE A 608 8.05 -15.17 -9.15
C ILE A 608 8.90 -14.00 -8.64
N ALA A 609 8.32 -13.04 -7.92
CA ALA A 609 9.07 -11.94 -7.32
C ALA A 609 10.12 -12.44 -6.30
N GLU A 610 9.81 -13.44 -5.47
CA GLU A 610 10.80 -14.04 -4.55
C GLU A 610 11.91 -14.80 -5.29
N ARG A 611 11.60 -15.46 -6.41
CA ARG A 611 12.62 -16.07 -7.29
C ARG A 611 13.58 -15.01 -7.84
N PHE A 612 13.05 -13.90 -8.36
CA PHE A 612 13.86 -12.77 -8.83
C PHE A 612 14.71 -12.17 -7.72
N THR A 613 14.12 -11.95 -6.54
CA THR A 613 14.82 -11.36 -5.38
C THR A 613 15.98 -12.24 -4.91
N SER A 614 15.81 -13.56 -4.94
CA SER A 614 16.84 -14.54 -4.57
C SER A 614 17.86 -14.83 -5.69
N GLY A 615 17.77 -14.16 -6.85
CA GLY A 615 18.64 -14.38 -8.01
C GLY A 615 18.44 -15.74 -8.69
N LYS A 616 17.36 -16.47 -8.36
CA LYS A 616 17.04 -17.77 -8.97
C LYS A 616 16.34 -17.55 -10.31
N VAL A 617 17.07 -17.78 -11.39
CA VAL A 617 16.53 -17.72 -12.76
C VAL A 617 15.38 -18.71 -12.93
N ILE A 618 14.34 -18.28 -13.65
CA ILE A 618 13.29 -19.15 -14.17
C ILE A 618 13.56 -19.28 -15.67
N THR A 619 13.90 -20.49 -16.11
CA THR A 619 14.21 -20.76 -17.52
C THR A 619 12.94 -20.82 -18.37
N LYS A 620 13.08 -20.62 -19.68
CA LYS A 620 11.98 -20.84 -20.63
C LYS A 620 11.44 -22.25 -20.53
N LYS A 621 12.31 -23.26 -20.38
CA LYS A 621 11.90 -24.66 -20.21
C LYS A 621 11.00 -24.83 -18.98
N GLU A 622 11.41 -24.28 -17.84
CA GLU A 622 10.61 -24.27 -16.61
C GLU A 622 9.28 -23.55 -16.81
N ALA A 623 9.28 -22.39 -17.47
CA ALA A 623 8.08 -21.63 -17.77
C ALA A 623 7.07 -22.44 -18.62
N HIS A 624 7.53 -23.33 -19.50
CA HIS A 624 6.67 -24.14 -20.37
C HIS A 624 6.04 -25.37 -19.71
N VAL A 625 6.55 -25.85 -18.57
CA VAL A 625 6.04 -27.06 -17.90
C VAL A 625 4.53 -26.95 -17.60
N ARG A 626 3.75 -27.96 -18.04
CA ARG A 626 2.27 -27.98 -18.01
C ARG A 626 1.66 -28.18 -16.63
N MET A 627 2.34 -28.88 -15.73
CA MET A 627 1.88 -29.02 -14.34
C MET A 627 1.96 -27.66 -13.66
N GLN A 628 0.88 -27.26 -12.98
CA GLN A 628 0.78 -26.05 -12.16
C GLN A 628 2.13 -25.79 -11.51
N VAL A 629 2.83 -24.80 -12.05
CA VAL A 629 4.22 -24.44 -11.78
C VAL A 629 4.69 -25.06 -10.46
N VAL A 630 5.45 -26.16 -10.51
CA VAL A 630 5.63 -27.10 -9.37
C VAL A 630 6.13 -26.37 -8.11
N TRP A 631 6.93 -25.32 -8.27
CA TRP A 631 7.43 -24.43 -7.21
C TRP A 631 6.43 -23.42 -6.64
N ILE A 632 5.30 -23.16 -7.32
CA ILE A 632 4.19 -22.34 -6.79
C ILE A 632 3.30 -23.19 -5.87
N GLN A 633 3.24 -24.52 -6.08
CA GLN A 633 2.40 -25.43 -5.31
C GLN A 633 3.06 -26.07 -4.10
N THR A 634 4.40 -26.18 -4.06
CA THR A 634 5.11 -26.85 -2.95
C THR A 634 4.88 -26.18 -1.58
N VAL A 635 4.24 -25.01 -1.54
CA VAL A 635 3.98 -24.21 -0.33
C VAL A 635 2.47 -24.18 0.04
N ARG A 636 1.58 -24.77 -0.77
CA ARG A 636 0.11 -24.70 -0.59
C ARG A 636 -0.49 -25.76 0.35
N HIS A 637 0.18 -26.11 1.44
CA HIS A 637 -0.51 -26.80 2.53
C HIS A 637 -0.94 -25.78 3.58
N THR A 638 -2.00 -25.03 3.28
CA THR A 638 -2.76 -24.31 4.31
C THR A 638 -3.62 -25.34 5.02
N VAL A 639 -3.19 -25.83 6.19
CA VAL A 639 -3.99 -26.77 6.99
C VAL A 639 -5.02 -25.96 7.79
N SER A 640 -6.19 -25.64 7.23
CA SER A 640 -7.24 -24.97 8.02
C SER A 640 -7.82 -25.91 9.08
N VAL A 641 -7.21 -25.95 10.27
CA VAL A 641 -7.77 -26.69 11.41
C VAL A 641 -8.88 -25.84 12.03
N HIS A 642 -10.13 -26.17 11.72
CA HIS A 642 -11.24 -25.69 12.53
C HIS A 642 -11.22 -26.46 13.85
N VAL A 643 -10.71 -25.85 14.92
CA VAL A 643 -10.98 -26.37 16.27
C VAL A 643 -12.47 -26.16 16.50
N ARG A 644 -13.26 -27.22 16.32
CA ARG A 644 -14.71 -27.21 16.55
C ARG A 644 -14.97 -26.75 17.99
N THR A 645 -15.47 -25.53 18.16
CA THR A 645 -16.24 -25.19 19.35
C THR A 645 -17.51 -26.03 19.30
N THR A 646 -17.76 -26.81 20.35
CA THR A 646 -18.95 -27.66 20.50
C THR A 646 -20.23 -26.86 20.24
N PRO A 647 -21.19 -27.39 19.46
CA PRO A 647 -22.51 -26.77 19.35
C PRO A 647 -23.23 -26.96 20.68
N THR A 648 -23.72 -25.87 21.27
CA THR A 648 -24.68 -25.91 22.37
C THR A 648 -25.89 -26.74 21.93
N CYS A 649 -26.19 -27.76 22.71
CA CYS A 649 -27.31 -28.68 22.53
C CYS A 649 -28.63 -27.90 22.39
N LYS A 650 -29.21 -27.87 21.19
CA LYS A 650 -30.64 -27.61 21.01
C LYS A 650 -31.32 -28.97 20.94
N GLN A 651 -32.22 -29.20 21.90
CA GLN A 651 -33.12 -30.36 21.92
C GLN A 651 -33.87 -30.46 20.59
N GLN A 652 -33.76 -31.61 19.92
CA GLN A 652 -34.61 -31.99 18.80
C GLN A 652 -35.98 -32.45 19.33
N ILE A 653 -37.04 -31.80 18.86
CA ILE A 653 -38.40 -32.35 18.86
C ILE A 653 -38.58 -33.05 17.50
N PRO A 654 -39.09 -34.30 17.43
CA PRO A 654 -39.07 -35.08 16.20
C PRO A 654 -40.32 -34.85 15.34
N GLN A 655 -40.15 -34.58 14.04
CA GLN A 655 -41.21 -34.84 13.04
C GLN A 655 -40.63 -35.41 11.74
N THR A 656 -40.98 -36.68 11.56
CA THR A 656 -41.24 -37.50 10.35
C THR A 656 -41.03 -36.93 8.93
N HIS A 657 -40.26 -37.71 8.15
CA HIS A 657 -40.28 -37.98 6.70
C HIS A 657 -41.26 -37.24 5.78
N ALA A 658 -40.73 -36.65 4.70
CA ALA A 658 -41.18 -36.85 3.31
C ALA A 658 -40.09 -36.42 2.31
N ALA A 659 -39.81 -37.27 1.33
CA ALA A 659 -38.98 -36.99 0.15
C ALA A 659 -39.80 -36.21 -0.91
N PHE A 660 -39.13 -35.54 -1.86
CA PHE A 660 -39.35 -35.56 -3.33
C PHE A 660 -38.75 -34.31 -4.05
N TRP A 661 -37.83 -34.59 -5.01
CA TRP A 661 -37.53 -33.99 -6.34
C TRP A 661 -37.30 -32.49 -6.63
N ASP A 662 -36.19 -32.27 -7.38
CA ASP A 662 -35.92 -31.38 -8.54
C ASP A 662 -36.79 -30.13 -8.80
N ILE A 663 -36.12 -28.97 -8.88
CA ILE A 663 -35.91 -28.11 -10.08
C ILE A 663 -34.82 -27.07 -9.76
#